data_AF-A0A9D1UEN5-F1
#
_entry.id   AF-A0A9D1UEN5-F1
#
_cell.length_a   1.000
_cell.length_b   1.000
_cell.length_c   1.000
_cell.angle_alpha   90.00
_cell.angle_beta   90.00
_cell.angle_gamma   90.00
#
_symmetry.space_group_name_H-M   'P 1'
#
loop_
_entity.id
_entity.type
_entity.pdbx_description
1 polymer ?
#
loop_
_entity_poly.entity_id
_entity_poly.type
_entity_poly.pdbx_seq_one_letter_code
_entity_poly.pdbx_strand_id
1 'polypeptide(L)'
;MNEQEFLQKATSKIYNFRKKQIIAGELHDHILLKKQRFEEAGYTEEQAEEKSVEAMGNAEDIADALGKLYKSYNAAPDIIFLLITCAALAGSYFALERFVFGDPGVLSLLLCGILGGVALFCLYAAYASFKKHPTAALCVLLAGAGTGYYEYLLTNELSRLTDGSFTVLWNYIINGELYFNRNQQSTEMQTAVLSILGVLFLTVFLFVLLYGIKKVTCNNRKIDNGVNKITTILCIALFAVSAIFSAYFGISTINRIQAFQSEYEAAFQFVIDIEKNCSTQEEVSEFLEGAEYSFSTDGEESVGSYGYSHNLVNIYIDFYTEPEPFDPEDYDTGMERLYNEMIQKQDYAERYVYNISLSSEPQRFANDYDSLTLAALKADEETIEALYSFRPYEHTTQERYEYFIKYTPTLFTVKKCSRELANSEFEFKYIEGSGEAKETEYFSFTTETQELLDFKAREAEIIEILKNTDSRDRLEIAQLTGTTASDPGFTREEYEEFIDYCCIYLGEDSEIYQNRDLALDLYDSFIEYKIYDEWSFTLYRLGEENIVIFDNNIDVFEYLNNPKDLYIDEVDLSGKPLYGAVDYEPFNKLTINGGFFDKKGLYYDSAEKIRYYTPDGEAYRYDSMIDMNEAEDNKKKYLLKNNERANYSADICFIDPDGWLVIDENAEITQSADGTYRDSGGKIFTPVFETSWDQNGDLLFAEDLE
;
A
#
# COMPACT_ATOMS: atom_id res chain seq x y z
N MET A 1 -76.36 13.72 35.81
CA MET A 1 -75.18 12.83 35.89
C MET A 1 -75.01 12.48 37.36
N ASN A 2 -75.00 11.20 37.70
CA ASN A 2 -74.86 10.79 39.11
C ASN A 2 -73.39 10.84 39.55
N GLU A 3 -73.15 10.70 40.86
CA GLU A 3 -71.80 10.75 41.43
C GLU A 3 -70.84 9.72 40.82
N GLN A 4 -71.30 8.49 40.62
CA GLN A 4 -70.47 7.41 40.09
C GLN A 4 -70.01 7.68 38.65
N GLU A 5 -70.90 8.19 37.80
CA GLU A 5 -70.59 8.59 36.43
C GLU A 5 -69.62 9.77 36.42
N PHE A 6 -69.80 10.76 37.31
CA PHE A 6 -68.88 11.89 37.44
C PHE A 6 -67.48 11.43 37.83
N LEU A 7 -67.33 10.59 38.86
CA LEU A 7 -66.02 10.10 39.33
C LEU A 7 -65.31 9.25 38.27
N GLN A 8 -66.06 8.41 37.54
CA GLN A 8 -65.51 7.63 36.43
C GLN A 8 -65.02 8.53 35.30
N LYS A 9 -65.79 9.57 34.93
CA LYS A 9 -65.43 10.49 33.85
C LYS A 9 -64.28 11.42 34.26
N ALA A 10 -64.32 12.00 35.46
CA ALA A 10 -63.31 12.91 36.00
C ALA A 10 -61.95 12.24 36.22
N THR A 11 -61.90 10.95 36.55
CA THR A 11 -60.64 10.21 36.75
C THR A 11 -60.24 9.37 35.53
N SER A 12 -60.97 9.47 34.42
CA SER A 12 -60.81 8.61 33.23
C SER A 12 -59.40 8.67 32.62
N LYS A 13 -58.75 9.84 32.65
CA LYS A 13 -57.42 10.07 32.07
C LYS A 13 -56.26 9.82 33.05
N ILE A 14 -56.53 9.30 34.26
CA ILE A 14 -55.51 8.85 35.22
C ILE A 14 -55.22 7.36 34.99
N TYR A 15 -54.06 7.06 34.43
CA TYR A 15 -53.67 5.68 34.09
C TYR A 15 -53.19 4.83 35.28
N ASN A 16 -52.64 5.46 36.34
CA ASN A 16 -52.17 4.74 37.52
C ASN A 16 -53.35 4.34 38.41
N PHE A 17 -53.62 3.04 38.55
CA PHE A 17 -54.76 2.51 39.31
C PHE A 17 -54.83 2.98 40.76
N ARG A 18 -53.69 2.99 41.48
CA ARG A 18 -53.64 3.38 42.90
C ARG A 18 -53.89 4.88 43.09
N LYS A 19 -53.31 5.72 42.22
CA LYS A 19 -53.59 7.16 42.21
C LYS A 19 -55.02 7.45 41.78
N LYS A 20 -55.55 6.70 40.81
CA LYS A 20 -56.94 6.80 40.38
C LYS A 20 -57.89 6.54 41.53
N GLN A 21 -57.64 5.52 42.35
CA GLN A 21 -58.44 5.23 43.55
C GLN A 21 -58.35 6.31 44.63
N ILE A 22 -57.13 6.81 44.92
CA ILE A 22 -56.94 7.88 45.93
C ILE A 22 -57.65 9.16 45.49
N ILE A 23 -57.45 9.59 44.24
CA ILE A 23 -58.06 10.81 43.70
C ILE A 23 -59.58 10.65 43.53
N ALA A 24 -60.07 9.46 43.17
CA ALA A 24 -61.50 9.18 43.18
C ALA A 24 -62.08 9.30 44.60
N GLY A 25 -61.36 8.83 45.62
CA GLY A 25 -61.75 8.99 47.03
C GLY A 25 -61.76 10.45 47.49
N GLU A 26 -60.73 11.24 47.14
CA GLU A 26 -60.70 12.68 47.47
C GLU A 26 -61.85 13.45 46.78
N LEU A 27 -62.12 13.14 45.51
CA LEU A 27 -63.25 13.75 44.79
C LEU A 27 -64.60 13.33 45.38
N HIS A 28 -64.75 12.07 45.79
CA HIS A 28 -65.92 11.57 46.51
C HIS A 28 -66.15 12.33 47.81
N ASP A 29 -65.12 12.51 48.64
CA ASP A 29 -65.22 13.27 49.89
C ASP A 29 -65.64 14.72 49.66
N HIS A 30 -65.14 15.35 48.58
CA HIS A 30 -65.55 16.69 48.18
C HIS A 30 -67.03 16.77 47.74
N ILE A 31 -67.51 15.76 47.00
CA ILE A 31 -68.92 15.67 46.60
C ILE A 31 -69.80 15.46 47.82
N LEU A 32 -69.41 14.58 48.75
CA LEU A 32 -70.13 14.30 49.99
C LEU A 32 -70.24 15.56 50.88
N LEU A 33 -69.14 16.29 51.06
CA LEU A 33 -69.12 17.56 51.81
C LEU A 33 -70.05 18.62 51.19
N LYS A 34 -70.14 18.68 49.85
CA LYS A 34 -71.06 19.58 49.16
C LYS A 34 -72.51 19.11 49.28
N LYS A 35 -72.76 17.80 49.16
CA LYS A 35 -74.09 17.19 49.31
C LYS A 35 -74.67 17.51 50.69
N GLN A 36 -73.90 17.30 51.76
CA GLN A 36 -74.31 17.64 53.14
C GLN A 36 -74.70 19.12 53.29
N ARG A 37 -73.94 20.04 52.70
CA ARG A 37 -74.28 21.49 52.73
C ARG A 37 -75.58 21.82 52.01
N PHE A 38 -75.91 21.09 50.94
CA PHE A 38 -77.17 21.27 50.24
C PHE A 38 -78.34 20.62 51.01
N GLU A 39 -78.14 19.48 51.64
CA GLU A 39 -79.15 18.88 52.54
C GLU A 39 -79.45 19.80 53.74
N GLU A 40 -78.42 20.39 54.37
CA GLU A 40 -78.57 21.39 55.43
C GLU A 40 -79.28 22.68 54.95
N ALA A 41 -79.19 22.99 53.66
CA ALA A 41 -79.89 24.11 53.03
C ALA A 41 -81.34 23.77 52.63
N GLY A 42 -81.84 22.57 52.94
CA GLY A 42 -83.24 22.16 52.76
C GLY A 42 -83.56 21.47 51.43
N TYR A 43 -82.56 21.02 50.68
CA TYR A 43 -82.78 20.21 49.46
C TYR A 43 -83.04 18.74 49.80
N THR A 44 -83.81 18.05 48.96
CA THR A 44 -83.98 16.59 49.05
C THR A 44 -82.66 15.88 48.69
N GLU A 45 -82.43 14.67 49.21
CA GLU A 45 -81.19 13.92 49.00
C GLU A 45 -80.81 13.79 47.51
N GLU A 46 -81.80 13.53 46.65
CA GLU A 46 -81.62 13.43 45.19
C GLU A 46 -81.22 14.77 44.57
N GLN A 47 -81.86 15.87 44.99
CA GLN A 47 -81.53 17.23 44.51
C GLN A 47 -80.18 17.72 45.05
N ALA A 48 -79.80 17.31 46.26
CA ALA A 48 -78.52 17.66 46.87
C ALA A 48 -77.35 16.96 46.18
N GLU A 49 -77.53 15.71 45.73
CA GLU A 49 -76.54 14.97 44.93
C GLU A 49 -76.36 15.56 43.53
N GLU A 50 -77.44 15.88 42.83
CA GLU A 50 -77.34 16.50 41.50
C GLU A 50 -76.62 17.85 41.57
N LYS A 51 -76.96 18.69 42.56
CA LYS A 51 -76.31 19.99 42.78
C LYS A 51 -74.87 19.88 43.26
N SER A 52 -74.53 18.87 44.05
CA SER A 52 -73.16 18.67 44.51
C SER A 52 -72.23 18.29 43.37
N VAL A 53 -72.69 17.41 42.46
CA VAL A 53 -71.99 17.03 41.24
C VAL A 53 -71.88 18.21 40.26
N GLU A 54 -72.96 18.98 40.03
CA GLU A 54 -72.91 20.18 39.18
C GLU A 54 -71.93 21.23 39.72
N ALA A 55 -71.90 21.42 41.04
CA ALA A 55 -70.98 22.34 41.71
C ALA A 55 -69.50 21.88 41.67
N MET A 56 -69.20 20.65 41.24
CA MET A 56 -67.82 20.22 40.98
C MET A 56 -67.29 20.75 39.65
N GLY A 57 -68.15 21.15 38.72
CA GLY A 57 -67.78 21.64 37.39
C GLY A 57 -67.76 20.53 36.33
N ASN A 58 -67.18 20.83 35.16
CA ASN A 58 -67.16 19.89 34.04
C ASN A 58 -66.17 18.74 34.28
N ALA A 59 -66.69 17.51 34.34
CA ALA A 59 -65.89 16.30 34.56
C ALA A 59 -64.81 16.08 33.48
N GLU A 60 -65.03 16.54 32.25
CA GLU A 60 -64.08 16.39 31.15
C GLU A 60 -62.88 17.33 31.27
N ASP A 61 -63.13 18.58 31.68
CA ASP A 61 -62.08 19.56 31.99
C ASP A 61 -61.24 19.10 33.19
N ILE A 62 -61.89 18.51 34.20
CA ILE A 62 -61.24 17.90 35.36
C ILE A 62 -60.42 16.68 34.92
N ALA A 63 -60.95 15.83 34.04
CA ALA A 63 -60.22 14.70 33.50
C ALA A 63 -58.99 15.14 32.70
N ASP A 64 -59.08 16.22 31.93
CA ASP A 64 -57.92 16.77 31.21
C ASP A 64 -56.89 17.41 32.14
N ALA A 65 -57.33 18.14 33.17
CA ALA A 65 -56.44 18.70 34.16
C ALA A 65 -55.72 17.60 34.95
N LEU A 66 -56.45 16.60 35.46
CA LEU A 66 -55.90 15.46 36.19
C LEU A 66 -55.06 14.55 35.28
N GLY A 67 -55.48 14.33 34.03
CA GLY A 67 -54.72 13.56 33.04
C GLY A 67 -53.38 14.21 32.70
N LYS A 68 -53.34 15.55 32.61
CA LYS A 68 -52.08 16.31 32.46
C LYS A 68 -51.22 16.25 33.72
N LEU A 69 -51.83 16.33 34.90
CA LEU A 69 -51.12 16.29 36.19
C LEU A 69 -50.53 14.90 36.50
N TYR A 70 -51.22 13.84 36.11
CA TYR A 70 -50.90 12.45 36.42
C TYR A 70 -50.46 11.63 35.19
N LYS A 71 -50.00 12.29 34.12
CA LYS A 71 -49.49 11.64 32.90
C LYS A 71 -48.39 10.63 33.28
N SER A 72 -48.55 9.38 32.84
CA SER A 72 -47.56 8.33 33.06
C SER A 72 -46.28 8.61 32.28
N TYR A 73 -45.13 8.31 32.90
CA TYR A 73 -43.83 8.40 32.23
C TYR A 73 -43.81 7.52 30.98
N ASN A 74 -43.40 8.06 29.84
CA ASN A 74 -43.19 7.31 28.61
C ASN A 74 -41.69 7.07 28.40
N ALA A 75 -41.27 5.81 28.50
CA ALA A 75 -39.87 5.40 28.35
C ALA A 75 -39.43 5.22 26.89
N ALA A 76 -40.36 5.19 25.93
CA ALA A 76 -40.04 4.93 24.53
C ALA A 76 -38.97 5.88 23.95
N PRO A 77 -39.00 7.21 24.19
CA PRO A 77 -37.95 8.10 23.71
C PRO A 77 -36.56 7.75 24.28
N ASP A 78 -36.47 7.35 25.55
CA ASP A 78 -35.18 7.06 26.18
C ASP A 78 -34.56 5.78 25.61
N ILE A 79 -35.40 4.79 25.31
CA ILE A 79 -35.01 3.55 24.63
C ILE A 79 -34.57 3.86 23.20
N ILE A 80 -35.31 4.69 22.46
CA ILE A 80 -34.93 5.09 21.09
C ILE A 80 -33.57 5.79 21.09
N PHE A 81 -33.36 6.77 21.99
CA PHE A 81 -32.06 7.45 22.11
C PHE A 81 -30.94 6.48 22.50
N LEU A 82 -31.20 5.50 23.37
CA LEU A 82 -30.21 4.48 23.74
C LEU A 82 -29.81 3.65 22.52
N LEU A 83 -30.79 3.20 21.72
CA LEU A 83 -30.53 2.44 20.49
C LEU A 83 -29.71 3.25 19.47
N ILE A 84 -29.98 4.55 19.32
CA ILE A 84 -29.20 5.43 18.46
C ILE A 84 -27.75 5.53 18.97
N THR A 85 -27.55 5.70 20.28
CA THR A 85 -26.20 5.72 20.87
C THR A 85 -25.47 4.40 20.64
N CYS A 86 -26.11 3.26 20.87
CA CYS A 86 -25.52 1.94 20.62
C CYS A 86 -25.18 1.73 19.14
N ALA A 87 -26.06 2.14 18.22
CA ALA A 87 -25.82 2.04 16.78
C ALA A 87 -24.64 2.93 16.34
N ALA A 88 -24.52 4.14 16.90
CA ALA A 88 -23.39 5.02 16.64
C ALA A 88 -22.06 4.41 17.11
N LEU A 89 -22.01 3.85 18.32
CA LEU A 89 -20.82 3.18 18.86
C LEU A 89 -20.45 1.91 18.07
N ALA A 90 -21.44 1.11 17.67
CA ALA A 90 -21.20 -0.07 16.86
C ALA A 90 -20.68 0.30 15.47
N GLY A 91 -21.30 1.29 14.82
CA GLY A 91 -20.86 1.79 13.52
C GLY A 91 -19.45 2.39 13.57
N SER A 92 -19.12 3.16 14.61
CA SER A 92 -17.76 3.68 14.78
C SER A 92 -16.75 2.56 15.04
N TYR A 93 -17.10 1.56 15.85
CA TYR A 93 -16.24 0.39 16.06
C TYR A 93 -15.92 -0.34 14.76
N PHE A 94 -16.93 -0.70 13.96
CA PHE A 94 -16.70 -1.41 12.69
C PHE A 94 -15.83 -0.61 11.71
N ALA A 95 -16.00 0.72 11.67
CA ALA A 95 -15.13 1.57 10.86
C ALA A 95 -13.68 1.57 11.36
N LEU A 96 -13.47 1.69 12.68
CA LEU A 96 -12.12 1.69 13.28
C LEU A 96 -11.46 0.30 13.15
N GLU A 97 -12.19 -0.77 13.41
CA GLU A 97 -11.69 -2.14 13.26
C GLU A 97 -11.23 -2.43 11.83
N ARG A 98 -11.98 -1.95 10.83
CA ARG A 98 -11.67 -2.21 9.42
C ARG A 98 -10.47 -1.43 8.90
N PHE A 99 -10.29 -0.17 9.33
CA PHE A 99 -9.34 0.75 8.69
C PHE A 99 -8.21 1.26 9.61
N VAL A 100 -8.34 1.11 10.93
CA VAL A 100 -7.44 1.74 11.93
C VAL A 100 -6.69 0.70 12.74
N PHE A 101 -7.32 -0.43 13.04
CA PHE A 101 -6.68 -1.47 13.85
C PHE A 101 -5.51 -2.06 13.07
N GLY A 102 -4.37 -2.24 13.75
CA GLY A 102 -3.14 -2.69 13.12
C GLY A 102 -2.18 -1.59 12.69
N ASP A 103 -2.61 -0.32 12.71
CA ASP A 103 -1.87 0.81 12.17
C ASP A 103 -1.32 1.71 13.30
N PRO A 104 -0.01 1.69 13.58
CA PRO A 104 0.62 2.52 14.61
C PRO A 104 0.64 4.02 14.26
N GLY A 105 0.42 4.43 13.00
CA GLY A 105 0.44 5.84 12.62
C GLY A 105 -0.88 6.59 12.83
N VAL A 106 -1.92 5.90 13.32
CA VAL A 106 -3.26 6.47 13.54
C VAL A 106 -3.72 6.38 15.00
N LEU A 107 -2.81 6.37 15.98
CA LEU A 107 -3.18 6.35 17.42
C LEU A 107 -4.06 7.53 17.81
N SER A 108 -3.87 8.69 17.16
CA SER A 108 -4.75 9.85 17.30
C SER A 108 -6.20 9.52 16.97
N LEU A 109 -6.46 8.67 15.97
CA LEU A 109 -7.81 8.29 15.58
C LEU A 109 -8.47 7.34 16.61
N LEU A 110 -7.68 6.49 17.27
CA LEU A 110 -8.16 5.70 18.42
C LEU A 110 -8.52 6.60 19.60
N LEU A 111 -7.71 7.61 19.91
CA LEU A 111 -8.02 8.62 20.94
C LEU A 111 -9.26 9.44 20.59
N CYS A 112 -9.44 9.78 19.31
CA CYS A 112 -10.65 10.41 18.79
C CYS A 112 -11.88 9.54 19.09
N GLY A 113 -11.79 8.24 18.81
CA GLY A 113 -12.84 7.26 19.10
C GLY A 113 -13.19 7.17 20.58
N ILE A 114 -12.18 7.07 21.46
CA ILE A 114 -12.31 6.99 22.93
C ILE A 114 -12.99 8.26 23.47
N LEU A 115 -12.51 9.44 23.09
CA LEU A 115 -13.10 10.70 23.57
C LEU A 115 -14.50 10.94 22.98
N GLY A 116 -14.74 10.48 21.75
CA GLY A 116 -16.07 10.48 21.13
C GLY A 116 -17.07 9.60 21.88
N GLY A 117 -16.64 8.41 22.33
CA GLY A 117 -17.45 7.51 23.17
C GLY A 117 -17.83 8.15 24.50
N VAL A 118 -16.87 8.78 25.19
CA VAL A 118 -17.12 9.56 26.42
C VAL A 118 -18.08 10.72 26.17
N ALA A 119 -17.90 11.46 25.08
CA ALA A 119 -18.79 12.57 24.72
C ALA A 119 -20.23 12.10 24.54
N LEU A 120 -20.45 11.02 23.77
CA LEU A 120 -21.77 10.43 23.56
C LEU A 120 -22.42 9.98 24.87
N PHE A 121 -21.68 9.34 25.76
CA PHE A 121 -22.17 8.96 27.09
C PHE A 121 -22.59 10.19 27.90
N CYS A 122 -21.74 11.23 27.98
CA CYS A 122 -22.02 12.44 28.74
C CYS A 122 -23.25 13.20 28.21
N LEU A 123 -23.43 13.24 26.89
CA LEU A 123 -24.63 13.82 26.27
C LEU A 123 -25.89 13.04 26.65
N TYR A 124 -25.84 11.71 26.58
CA TYR A 124 -26.94 10.84 26.99
C TYR A 124 -27.27 10.99 28.48
N ALA A 125 -26.25 11.03 29.34
CA ALA A 125 -26.40 11.21 30.77
C ALA A 125 -27.01 12.57 31.14
N ALA A 126 -26.63 13.65 30.43
CA ALA A 126 -27.25 14.96 30.59
C ALA A 126 -28.74 14.92 30.21
N TYR A 127 -29.08 14.30 29.07
CA TYR A 127 -30.47 14.09 28.65
C TYR A 127 -31.29 13.32 29.69
N ALA A 128 -30.77 12.19 30.20
CA ALA A 128 -31.43 11.40 31.22
C ALA A 128 -31.61 12.15 32.55
N SER A 129 -30.61 12.95 32.95
CA SER A 129 -30.69 13.83 34.12
C SER A 129 -31.78 14.89 33.99
N PHE A 130 -32.06 15.39 32.77
CA PHE A 130 -33.18 16.31 32.52
C PHE A 130 -34.56 15.64 32.66
N LYS A 131 -34.67 14.33 32.40
CA LYS A 131 -35.93 13.56 32.55
C LYS A 131 -36.32 13.30 34.00
N LYS A 132 -35.34 13.22 34.90
CA LYS A 132 -35.55 13.11 36.37
C LYS A 132 -36.37 11.86 36.77
N HIS A 133 -36.20 10.76 36.05
CA HIS A 133 -36.96 9.52 36.24
C HIS A 133 -36.03 8.30 36.36
N PRO A 134 -36.30 7.32 37.24
CA PRO A 134 -35.43 6.15 37.42
C PRO A 134 -35.28 5.30 36.16
N THR A 135 -36.29 5.22 35.29
CA THR A 135 -36.18 4.49 34.02
C THR A 135 -35.12 5.10 33.09
N ALA A 136 -35.06 6.43 32.97
CA ALA A 136 -33.96 7.08 32.24
C ALA A 136 -32.60 6.77 32.87
N ALA A 137 -32.52 6.69 34.19
CA ALA A 137 -31.28 6.33 34.89
C ALA A 137 -30.83 4.89 34.59
N LEU A 138 -31.77 3.93 34.46
CA LEU A 138 -31.43 2.56 34.02
C LEU A 138 -30.88 2.56 32.59
N CYS A 139 -31.42 3.39 31.70
CA CYS A 139 -30.83 3.54 30.37
C CYS A 139 -29.43 4.17 30.40
N VAL A 140 -29.12 5.05 31.36
CA VAL A 140 -27.73 5.55 31.57
C VAL A 140 -26.78 4.43 31.97
N LEU A 141 -27.21 3.48 32.81
CA LEU A 141 -26.39 2.32 33.14
C LEU A 141 -26.07 1.48 31.90
N LEU A 142 -27.08 1.22 31.06
CA LEU A 142 -26.91 0.46 29.82
C LEU A 142 -26.03 1.22 28.82
N ALA A 143 -26.22 2.54 28.67
CA ALA A 143 -25.35 3.37 27.85
C ALA A 143 -23.90 3.33 28.36
N GLY A 144 -23.69 3.46 29.67
CA GLY A 144 -22.36 3.40 30.29
C GLY A 144 -21.69 2.03 30.13
N ALA A 145 -22.46 0.93 30.20
CA ALA A 145 -21.94 -0.41 29.93
C ALA A 145 -21.57 -0.59 28.44
N GLY A 146 -22.41 -0.12 27.53
CA GLY A 146 -22.14 -0.17 26.08
C GLY A 146 -20.92 0.67 25.69
N THR A 147 -20.84 1.91 26.18
CA THR A 147 -19.65 2.76 26.01
C THR A 147 -18.43 2.10 26.65
N GLY A 148 -18.52 1.59 27.88
CA GLY A 148 -17.40 0.93 28.55
C GLY A 148 -16.83 -0.28 27.77
N TYR A 149 -17.70 -1.07 27.12
CA TYR A 149 -17.25 -2.16 26.25
C TYR A 149 -16.58 -1.65 24.96
N TYR A 150 -17.16 -0.63 24.34
CA TYR A 150 -16.54 0.04 23.19
C TYR A 150 -15.14 0.61 23.53
N GLU A 151 -15.02 1.28 24.67
CA GLU A 151 -13.74 1.80 25.18
C GLU A 151 -12.75 0.67 25.46
N TYR A 152 -13.20 -0.47 25.99
CA TYR A 152 -12.35 -1.64 26.20
C TYR A 152 -11.71 -2.12 24.90
N LEU A 153 -12.47 -2.16 23.80
CA LEU A 153 -11.96 -2.59 22.49
C LEU A 153 -10.91 -1.61 21.94
N LEU A 154 -11.20 -0.30 21.97
CA LEU A 154 -10.27 0.71 21.46
C LEU A 154 -9.01 0.84 22.31
N THR A 155 -9.14 0.81 23.64
CA THR A 155 -8.00 0.89 24.55
C THR A 155 -7.16 -0.38 24.52
N ASN A 156 -7.75 -1.54 24.24
CA ASN A 156 -7.00 -2.77 23.99
C ASN A 156 -6.08 -2.60 22.77
N GLU A 157 -6.63 -2.08 21.67
CA GLU A 157 -5.85 -1.85 20.45
C GLU A 157 -4.78 -0.77 20.65
N LEU A 158 -5.13 0.34 21.31
CA LEU A 158 -4.17 1.38 21.68
C LEU A 158 -3.03 0.80 22.53
N SER A 159 -3.33 -0.05 23.52
CA SER A 159 -2.34 -0.70 24.38
C SER A 159 -1.47 -1.69 23.59
N ARG A 160 -2.05 -2.40 22.63
CA ARG A 160 -1.31 -3.31 21.76
C ARG A 160 -0.30 -2.57 20.88
N LEU A 161 -0.66 -1.39 20.38
CA LEU A 161 0.20 -0.58 19.51
C LEU A 161 1.28 0.20 20.28
N THR A 162 1.06 0.50 21.56
CA THR A 162 2.01 1.25 22.40
C THR A 162 2.74 0.40 23.45
N ASP A 163 2.59 -0.93 23.39
CA ASP A 163 3.06 -1.88 24.42
C ASP A 163 2.56 -1.56 25.84
N GLY A 164 1.41 -0.87 25.92
CA GLY A 164 0.81 -0.37 27.16
C GLY A 164 1.52 0.82 27.80
N SER A 165 2.48 1.45 27.11
CA SER A 165 3.25 2.58 27.63
C SER A 165 2.60 3.94 27.34
N PHE A 166 2.30 4.70 28.40
CA PHE A 166 1.88 6.10 28.26
C PHE A 166 2.99 7.00 27.71
N THR A 167 4.26 6.66 27.95
CA THR A 167 5.40 7.42 27.42
C THR A 167 5.46 7.32 25.90
N VAL A 168 5.27 6.11 25.37
CA VAL A 168 5.20 5.88 23.92
C VAL A 168 4.04 6.66 23.30
N LEU A 169 2.84 6.58 23.91
CA LEU A 169 1.70 7.35 23.44
C LEU A 169 1.97 8.87 23.48
N TRP A 170 2.62 9.35 24.53
CA TRP A 170 2.94 10.76 24.67
C TRP A 170 3.96 11.24 23.64
N ASN A 171 5.01 10.46 23.37
CA ASN A 171 5.98 10.74 22.31
C ASN A 171 5.32 10.77 20.93
N TYR A 172 4.42 9.83 20.64
CA TYR A 172 3.63 9.88 19.41
C TYR A 172 2.78 11.16 19.31
N ILE A 173 2.12 11.58 20.40
CA ILE A 173 1.27 12.79 20.38
C ILE A 173 2.10 14.06 20.18
N ILE A 174 3.24 14.19 20.88
CA ILE A 174 4.03 15.42 20.89
C ILE A 174 5.05 15.46 19.74
N ASN A 175 5.83 14.40 19.56
CA ASN A 175 6.93 14.34 18.60
C ASN A 175 6.51 13.66 17.29
N GLY A 176 5.51 12.77 17.34
CA GLY A 176 5.12 11.98 16.16
C GLY A 176 5.90 10.70 15.98
N GLU A 177 6.63 10.25 16.98
CA GLU A 177 7.43 9.03 16.90
C GLU A 177 6.54 7.77 16.87
N LEU A 178 6.72 6.94 15.86
CA LEU A 178 6.15 5.60 15.79
C LEU A 178 6.93 4.61 16.66
N TYR A 179 6.23 3.64 17.21
CA TYR A 179 6.82 2.61 18.06
C TYR A 179 6.56 1.21 17.51
N PHE A 180 7.65 0.47 17.30
CA PHE A 180 7.60 -0.84 16.67
C PHE A 180 8.13 -1.99 17.55
N ASN A 181 8.75 -1.69 18.69
CA ASN A 181 9.42 -2.69 19.52
C ASN A 181 8.43 -3.39 20.48
N ARG A 182 7.83 -4.52 20.08
CA ARG A 182 6.73 -5.18 20.84
C ARG A 182 7.21 -6.27 21.78
N ASN A 183 8.06 -5.93 22.74
CA ASN A 183 8.71 -6.93 23.59
C ASN A 183 7.84 -7.44 24.76
N GLN A 184 6.91 -6.65 25.32
CA GLN A 184 6.05 -7.10 26.44
C GLN A 184 4.69 -6.39 26.49
N GLN A 185 3.62 -7.07 26.05
CA GLN A 185 2.26 -6.52 26.12
C GLN A 185 1.82 -6.26 27.58
N SER A 186 1.90 -4.99 27.99
CA SER A 186 1.33 -4.51 29.24
C SER A 186 -0.14 -4.12 29.06
N THR A 187 -0.95 -4.42 30.08
CA THR A 187 -2.37 -3.99 30.16
C THR A 187 -2.57 -2.81 31.11
N GLU A 188 -1.47 -2.17 31.56
CA GLU A 188 -1.52 -1.07 32.54
C GLU A 188 -2.31 0.13 32.03
N MET A 189 -2.02 0.60 30.81
CA MET A 189 -2.74 1.72 30.20
C MET A 189 -4.23 1.40 30.04
N GLN A 190 -4.55 0.23 29.49
CA GLN A 190 -5.93 -0.23 29.33
C GLN A 190 -6.67 -0.26 30.68
N THR A 191 -6.06 -0.85 31.71
CA THR A 191 -6.64 -0.96 33.06
C THR A 191 -6.84 0.40 33.69
N ALA A 192 -5.88 1.33 33.52
CA ALA A 192 -5.96 2.68 34.06
C ALA A 192 -7.11 3.47 33.42
N VAL A 193 -7.21 3.47 32.08
CA VAL A 193 -8.27 4.19 31.35
C VAL A 193 -9.65 3.63 31.71
N LEU A 194 -9.83 2.31 31.70
CA LEU A 194 -11.10 1.68 32.02
C LEU A 194 -11.52 1.87 33.47
N SER A 195 -10.57 1.91 34.41
CA SER A 195 -10.85 2.21 35.81
C SER A 195 -11.38 3.63 36.00
N ILE A 196 -10.75 4.61 35.35
CA ILE A 196 -11.16 6.02 35.40
C ILE A 196 -12.55 6.20 34.79
N LEU A 197 -12.77 5.66 33.58
CA LEU A 197 -14.06 5.77 32.89
C LEU A 197 -15.16 5.00 33.60
N GLY A 198 -14.86 3.80 34.12
CA GLY A 198 -15.82 2.99 34.89
C GLY A 198 -16.30 3.71 36.16
N VAL A 199 -15.38 4.33 36.91
CA VAL A 199 -15.74 5.14 38.08
C VAL A 199 -16.58 6.35 37.69
N LEU A 200 -16.23 7.04 36.60
CA LEU A 200 -17.00 8.17 36.08
C LEU A 200 -18.44 7.75 35.73
N PHE A 201 -18.60 6.70 34.92
CA PHE A 201 -19.90 6.22 34.45
C PHE A 201 -20.78 5.74 35.59
N LEU A 202 -20.22 4.97 36.53
CA LEU A 202 -20.94 4.48 37.71
C LEU A 202 -21.39 5.64 38.60
N THR A 203 -20.53 6.63 38.82
CA THR A 203 -20.83 7.80 39.65
C THR A 203 -21.98 8.61 39.05
N VAL A 204 -21.91 8.90 37.75
CA VAL A 204 -22.98 9.61 37.03
C VAL A 204 -24.30 8.85 37.09
N PHE A 205 -24.28 7.54 36.83
CA PHE A 205 -25.46 6.68 36.95
C PHE A 205 -26.09 6.77 38.34
N LEU A 206 -25.30 6.59 39.40
CA LEU A 206 -25.80 6.60 40.78
C LEU A 206 -26.46 7.95 41.14
N PHE A 207 -25.87 9.07 40.72
CA PHE A 207 -26.46 10.39 40.95
C PHE A 207 -27.80 10.57 40.22
N VAL A 208 -27.88 10.17 38.94
CA VAL A 208 -29.11 10.26 38.14
C VAL A 208 -30.20 9.35 38.72
N LEU A 209 -29.84 8.12 39.14
CA LEU A 209 -30.76 7.16 39.74
C LEU A 209 -31.30 7.65 41.09
N LEU A 210 -30.42 8.04 42.01
CA LEU A 210 -30.81 8.52 43.34
C LEU A 210 -31.73 9.75 43.24
N TYR A 211 -31.41 10.69 42.35
CA TYR A 211 -32.27 11.85 42.12
C TYR A 211 -33.63 11.45 41.52
N GLY A 212 -33.64 10.57 40.51
CA GLY A 212 -34.87 10.07 39.88
C GLY A 212 -35.80 9.37 40.88
N ILE A 213 -35.27 8.50 41.74
CA ILE A 213 -36.05 7.83 42.80
C ILE A 213 -36.65 8.86 43.76
N LYS A 214 -35.83 9.78 44.28
CA LYS A 214 -36.30 10.83 45.21
C LYS A 214 -37.34 11.74 44.56
N LYS A 215 -37.21 12.01 43.26
CA LYS A 215 -38.15 12.85 42.52
C LYS A 215 -39.51 12.16 42.33
N VAL A 216 -39.52 10.89 41.96
CA VAL A 216 -40.77 10.10 41.78
C VAL A 216 -41.47 9.82 43.10
N THR A 217 -40.72 9.64 44.19
CA THR A 217 -41.25 9.45 45.55
C THR A 217 -41.59 10.75 46.28
N CYS A 218 -41.44 11.91 45.62
CA CYS A 218 -41.66 13.25 46.20
C CYS A 218 -40.85 13.52 47.49
N ASN A 219 -39.69 12.87 47.65
CA ASN A 219 -38.80 13.00 48.80
C ASN A 219 -37.52 13.80 48.49
N ASN A 220 -37.51 14.58 47.41
CA ASN A 220 -36.35 15.37 46.99
C ASN A 220 -36.23 16.67 47.79
N ARG A 221 -35.04 16.95 48.35
CA ARG A 221 -34.72 18.17 49.09
C ARG A 221 -34.14 19.26 48.17
N LYS A 222 -33.99 20.48 48.70
CA LYS A 222 -33.33 21.60 47.99
C LYS A 222 -31.90 21.22 47.56
N ILE A 223 -31.18 20.47 48.39
CA ILE A 223 -29.83 19.98 48.10
C ILE A 223 -29.84 19.00 46.92
N ASP A 224 -30.78 18.05 46.86
CA ASP A 224 -30.88 17.08 45.76
C ASP A 224 -31.09 17.77 44.40
N ASN A 225 -31.89 18.84 44.36
CA ASN A 225 -32.08 19.64 43.14
C ASN A 225 -30.80 20.39 42.74
N GLY A 226 -30.02 20.87 43.71
CA GLY A 226 -28.71 21.48 43.48
C GLY A 226 -27.72 20.47 42.90
N VAL A 227 -27.64 19.28 43.49
CA VAL A 227 -26.79 18.17 43.02
C VAL A 227 -27.15 17.78 41.60
N ASN A 228 -28.43 17.53 41.27
CA ASN A 228 -28.80 17.17 39.89
C ASN A 228 -28.44 18.27 38.90
N LYS A 229 -28.64 19.55 39.24
CA LYS A 229 -28.25 20.67 38.36
C LYS A 229 -26.74 20.67 38.12
N ILE A 230 -25.93 20.45 39.16
CA ILE A 230 -24.47 20.34 39.05
C ILE A 230 -24.10 19.15 38.17
N THR A 231 -24.69 17.96 38.38
CA THR A 231 -24.45 16.76 37.57
C THR A 231 -24.78 17.01 36.10
N THR A 232 -25.92 17.65 35.78
CA THR A 232 -26.28 17.97 34.39
C THR A 232 -25.27 18.92 33.76
N ILE A 233 -24.89 20.00 34.47
CA ILE A 233 -23.90 20.97 33.97
C ILE A 233 -22.54 20.32 33.75
N LEU A 234 -22.11 19.46 34.69
CA LEU A 234 -20.86 18.71 34.57
C LEU A 234 -20.89 17.79 33.35
N CYS A 235 -21.98 17.06 33.11
CA CYS A 235 -22.09 16.19 31.94
C CYS A 235 -22.07 17.00 30.63
N ILE A 236 -22.72 18.15 30.58
CA ILE A 236 -22.68 19.04 29.40
C ILE A 236 -21.26 19.58 29.17
N ALA A 237 -20.56 19.97 30.24
CA ALA A 237 -19.18 20.45 30.17
C ALA A 237 -18.23 19.34 29.68
N LEU A 238 -18.35 18.13 30.24
CA LEU A 238 -17.56 16.97 29.83
C LEU A 238 -17.86 16.59 28.37
N PHE A 239 -19.13 16.60 27.95
CA PHE A 239 -19.49 16.42 26.54
C PHE A 239 -18.76 17.42 25.63
N ALA A 240 -18.84 18.72 25.95
CA ALA A 240 -18.22 19.76 25.13
C ALA A 240 -16.70 19.59 25.05
N VAL A 241 -16.05 19.35 26.20
CA VAL A 241 -14.59 19.16 26.27
C VAL A 241 -14.16 17.91 25.50
N SER A 242 -14.80 16.76 25.75
CA SER A 242 -14.49 15.51 25.06
C SER A 242 -14.75 15.58 23.55
N ALA A 243 -15.83 16.25 23.12
CA ALA A 243 -16.10 16.45 21.69
C ALA A 243 -15.04 17.34 21.01
N ILE A 244 -14.59 18.41 21.68
CA ILE A 244 -13.52 19.27 21.17
C ILE A 244 -12.21 18.49 21.03
N PHE A 245 -11.81 17.74 22.05
CA PHE A 245 -10.59 16.94 21.98
C PHE A 245 -10.71 15.78 20.97
N SER A 246 -11.86 15.14 20.86
CA SER A 246 -12.12 14.12 19.84
C SER A 246 -11.91 14.69 18.43
N ALA A 247 -12.52 15.86 18.14
CA ALA A 247 -12.31 16.55 16.86
C ALA A 247 -10.85 16.96 16.63
N TYR A 248 -10.16 17.47 17.66
CA TYR A 248 -8.73 17.78 17.59
C TYR A 248 -7.90 16.56 17.18
N PHE A 249 -8.13 15.41 17.82
CA PHE A 249 -7.38 14.20 17.50
C PHE A 249 -7.73 13.65 16.11
N GLY A 250 -8.98 13.77 15.66
CA GLY A 250 -9.36 13.45 14.27
C GLY A 250 -8.58 14.28 13.24
N ILE A 251 -8.46 15.59 13.46
CA ILE A 251 -7.67 16.49 12.60
C ILE A 251 -6.17 16.18 12.73
N SER A 252 -5.69 15.92 13.94
CA SER A 252 -4.29 15.58 14.20
C SER A 252 -3.85 14.33 13.45
N THR A 253 -4.73 13.35 13.22
CA THR A 253 -4.40 12.17 12.41
C THR A 253 -4.02 12.54 10.99
N ILE A 254 -4.78 13.43 10.34
CA ILE A 254 -4.50 13.88 8.97
C ILE A 254 -3.13 14.56 8.90
N ASN A 255 -2.90 15.52 9.82
CA ASN A 255 -1.63 16.23 9.90
C ASN A 255 -0.45 15.27 10.16
N ARG A 256 -0.68 14.20 10.93
CA ARG A 256 0.35 13.22 11.27
C ARG A 256 0.72 12.37 10.06
N ILE A 257 -0.27 11.86 9.32
CA ILE A 257 -0.04 11.10 8.08
C ILE A 257 0.72 11.95 7.06
N GLN A 258 0.34 13.22 6.89
CA GLN A 258 1.07 14.14 6.01
C GLN A 258 2.51 14.36 6.46
N ALA A 259 2.76 14.50 7.77
CA ALA A 259 4.12 14.64 8.29
C ALA A 259 4.98 13.40 8.00
N PHE A 260 4.42 12.20 8.12
CA PHE A 260 5.12 10.96 7.79
C PHE A 260 5.44 10.84 6.29
N GLN A 261 4.50 11.24 5.43
CA GLN A 261 4.74 11.29 3.99
C GLN A 261 5.87 12.26 3.65
N SER A 262 5.83 13.49 4.19
CA SER A 262 6.86 14.49 3.95
C SER A 262 8.24 14.08 4.47
N GLU A 263 8.29 13.36 5.60
CA GLU A 263 9.53 12.80 6.13
C GLU A 263 10.11 11.75 5.16
N TYR A 264 9.27 10.87 4.62
CA TYR A 264 9.69 9.87 3.65
C TYR A 264 10.15 10.49 2.32
N GLU A 265 9.44 11.50 1.81
CA GLU A 265 9.83 12.26 0.63
C GLU A 265 11.19 12.98 0.85
N ALA A 266 11.43 13.54 2.04
CA ALA A 266 12.71 14.14 2.38
C ALA A 266 13.85 13.12 2.45
N ALA A 267 13.58 11.91 2.97
CA ALA A 267 14.54 10.81 2.96
C ALA A 267 14.86 10.33 1.54
N PHE A 268 13.86 10.30 0.65
CA PHE A 268 14.09 10.00 -0.77
C PHE A 268 14.99 11.03 -1.44
N GLN A 269 14.76 12.32 -1.22
CA GLN A 269 15.65 13.38 -1.73
C GLN A 269 17.06 13.27 -1.13
N PHE A 270 17.18 12.94 0.15
CA PHE A 270 18.47 12.71 0.79
C PHE A 270 19.26 11.56 0.15
N VAL A 271 18.60 10.45 -0.20
CA VAL A 271 19.26 9.33 -0.90
C VAL A 271 19.69 9.73 -2.32
N ILE A 272 18.86 10.52 -3.03
CA ILE A 272 19.25 11.09 -4.33
C ILE A 272 20.48 12.00 -4.18
N ASP A 273 20.55 12.81 -3.12
CA ASP A 273 21.70 13.68 -2.88
C ASP A 273 22.98 12.87 -2.64
N ILE A 274 22.91 11.72 -1.94
CA ILE A 274 24.07 10.82 -1.82
C ILE A 274 24.47 10.30 -3.20
N GLU A 275 23.52 9.78 -3.97
CA GLU A 275 23.78 9.22 -5.30
C GLU A 275 24.47 10.22 -6.24
N LYS A 276 24.00 11.48 -6.24
CA LYS A 276 24.49 12.54 -7.13
C LYS A 276 25.84 13.13 -6.69
N ASN A 277 26.14 13.12 -5.39
CA ASN A 277 27.32 13.79 -4.83
C ASN A 277 28.43 12.84 -4.38
N CYS A 278 28.17 11.54 -4.27
CA CYS A 278 29.13 10.55 -3.77
C CYS A 278 29.40 9.47 -4.81
N SER A 279 30.68 9.20 -5.04
CA SER A 279 31.21 8.15 -5.90
C SER A 279 32.11 7.16 -5.15
N THR A 280 32.54 7.46 -3.92
CA THR A 280 33.35 6.54 -3.09
C THR A 280 32.73 6.24 -1.72
N GLN A 281 33.21 5.18 -1.05
CA GLN A 281 32.80 4.85 0.31
C GLN A 281 33.14 5.97 1.31
N GLU A 282 34.30 6.61 1.15
CA GLU A 282 34.73 7.73 1.99
C GLU A 282 33.81 8.94 1.82
N GLU A 283 33.46 9.29 0.59
CA GLU A 283 32.54 10.40 0.31
C GLU A 283 31.16 10.16 0.92
N VAL A 284 30.63 8.93 0.83
CA VAL A 284 29.39 8.55 1.52
C VAL A 284 29.56 8.73 3.02
N SER A 285 30.63 8.20 3.61
CA SER A 285 30.88 8.28 5.05
C SER A 285 30.96 9.74 5.53
N GLU A 286 31.69 10.61 4.82
CA GLU A 286 31.77 12.05 5.10
C GLU A 286 30.42 12.76 4.95
N PHE A 287 29.64 12.39 3.93
CA PHE A 287 28.30 12.94 3.71
C PHE A 287 27.37 12.61 4.89
N LEU A 288 27.44 11.37 5.40
CA LEU A 288 26.64 10.92 6.54
C LEU A 288 27.05 11.60 7.86
N GLU A 289 28.34 11.89 8.08
CA GLU A 289 28.79 12.60 9.28
C GLU A 289 28.19 14.02 9.41
N GLY A 290 27.89 14.67 8.27
CA GLY A 290 27.27 15.98 8.21
C GLY A 290 25.73 15.97 8.18
N ALA A 291 25.10 14.79 8.10
CA ALA A 291 23.67 14.65 7.89
C ALA A 291 22.83 14.84 9.17
N GLU A 292 21.56 15.23 9.02
CA GLU A 292 20.59 15.28 10.14
C GLU A 292 20.17 13.87 10.62
N TYR A 293 20.45 12.85 9.81
CA TYR A 293 20.10 11.45 10.04
C TYR A 293 21.14 10.77 10.95
N SER A 294 20.68 10.19 12.05
CA SER A 294 21.55 9.48 13.00
C SER A 294 21.70 8.00 12.61
N PHE A 295 22.61 7.71 11.68
CA PHE A 295 22.89 6.33 11.25
C PHE A 295 23.62 5.51 12.32
N SER A 296 23.27 4.23 12.44
CA SER A 296 24.04 3.23 13.19
C SER A 296 24.96 2.46 12.26
N THR A 297 26.16 2.13 12.74
CA THR A 297 27.15 1.33 12.03
C THR A 297 27.17 -0.11 12.54
N ASP A 298 27.27 -1.09 11.64
CA ASP A 298 27.61 -2.48 11.99
C ASP A 298 29.05 -2.81 11.51
N GLY A 299 29.85 -3.46 12.38
CA GLY A 299 31.24 -3.88 12.09
C GLY A 299 32.19 -3.74 13.29
N GLU A 300 33.08 -4.73 13.51
CA GLU A 300 34.02 -4.73 14.66
C GLU A 300 35.32 -3.93 14.41
N GLU A 301 35.72 -3.64 13.16
CA GLU A 301 36.98 -2.90 12.86
C GLU A 301 36.93 -1.95 11.63
N SER A 302 36.03 -2.15 10.65
CA SER A 302 35.71 -1.23 9.55
C SER A 302 34.17 -1.07 9.44
N VAL A 303 33.68 0.09 8.99
CA VAL A 303 32.23 0.28 8.81
C VAL A 303 31.77 -0.58 7.63
N GLY A 304 31.09 -1.70 7.91
CA GLY A 304 30.58 -2.61 6.87
C GLY A 304 29.28 -2.11 6.26
N SER A 305 28.43 -1.49 7.07
CA SER A 305 27.16 -0.90 6.62
C SER A 305 26.66 0.21 7.55
N TYR A 306 25.77 1.05 7.03
CA TYR A 306 25.03 2.05 7.77
C TYR A 306 23.53 1.76 7.70
N GLY A 307 22.85 1.82 8.85
CA GLY A 307 21.39 1.68 8.94
C GLY A 307 20.75 2.89 9.61
N TYR A 308 19.62 3.34 9.07
CA TYR A 308 18.75 4.33 9.70
C TYR A 308 17.29 3.87 9.63
N SER A 309 16.59 3.94 10.75
CA SER A 309 15.16 3.60 10.82
C SER A 309 14.44 4.58 11.73
N HIS A 310 13.49 5.32 11.18
CA HIS A 310 12.64 6.25 11.91
C HIS A 310 11.28 6.39 11.21
N ASN A 311 10.19 6.27 11.97
CA ASN A 311 8.83 6.30 11.45
C ASN A 311 8.60 5.38 10.22
N LEU A 312 8.38 5.97 9.04
CA LEU A 312 8.20 5.25 7.77
C LEU A 312 9.49 5.13 6.96
N VAL A 313 10.59 5.70 7.44
CA VAL A 313 11.88 5.71 6.73
C VAL A 313 12.73 4.57 7.23
N ASN A 314 13.17 3.72 6.32
CA ASN A 314 14.26 2.78 6.52
C ASN A 314 15.28 2.99 5.40
N ILE A 315 16.48 3.42 5.75
CA ILE A 315 17.61 3.56 4.83
C ILE A 315 18.67 2.56 5.26
N TYR A 316 19.15 1.76 4.32
CA TYR A 316 20.23 0.82 4.51
C TYR A 316 21.29 1.03 3.44
N ILE A 317 22.55 1.17 3.86
CA ILE A 317 23.71 1.43 2.99
C ILE A 317 24.74 0.33 3.25
N ASP A 318 25.02 -0.48 2.24
CA ASP A 318 26.09 -1.49 2.27
C ASP A 318 27.26 -1.04 1.43
N PHE A 319 28.48 -1.36 1.86
CA PHE A 319 29.68 -1.22 1.04
C PHE A 319 30.14 -2.58 0.52
N TYR A 320 30.68 -2.59 -0.69
CA TYR A 320 31.33 -3.79 -1.18
C TYR A 320 32.58 -4.08 -0.35
N THR A 321 32.69 -5.32 0.11
CA THR A 321 33.89 -5.81 0.79
C THR A 321 34.62 -6.73 -0.17
N GLU A 322 35.84 -6.35 -0.58
CA GLU A 322 36.67 -7.23 -1.38
C GLU A 322 36.88 -8.56 -0.63
N PRO A 323 36.62 -9.71 -1.27
CA PRO A 323 36.99 -10.98 -0.67
C PRO A 323 38.50 -11.09 -0.52
N GLU A 324 38.97 -11.89 0.45
CA GLU A 324 40.40 -12.03 0.70
C GLU A 324 41.13 -12.51 -0.57
N PRO A 325 42.26 -11.87 -0.93
CA PRO A 325 43.00 -12.24 -2.13
C PRO A 325 43.52 -13.67 -2.02
N PHE A 326 43.31 -14.44 -3.09
CA PHE A 326 43.86 -15.79 -3.27
C PHE A 326 45.40 -15.76 -3.35
N ASP A 327 46.09 -16.72 -2.72
CA ASP A 327 47.53 -16.92 -2.89
C ASP A 327 47.79 -17.85 -4.10
N PRO A 328 48.40 -17.36 -5.19
CA PRO A 328 48.70 -18.15 -6.38
C PRO A 328 49.61 -19.36 -6.11
N GLU A 329 50.33 -19.40 -4.99
CA GLU A 329 51.22 -20.51 -4.62
C GLU A 329 50.46 -21.74 -4.07
N ASP A 330 49.18 -21.63 -3.70
CA ASP A 330 48.43 -22.74 -3.07
C ASP A 330 47.90 -23.79 -4.08
N TYR A 331 47.87 -23.49 -5.39
CA TYR A 331 47.35 -24.40 -6.43
C TYR A 331 48.24 -24.41 -7.68
N ASP A 332 49.02 -25.48 -7.84
CA ASP A 332 49.97 -25.68 -8.95
C ASP A 332 49.26 -26.16 -10.24
N THR A 333 49.21 -25.29 -11.27
CA THR A 333 49.00 -25.58 -12.71
C THR A 333 47.75 -26.36 -13.16
N GLY A 334 47.06 -25.87 -14.21
CA GLY A 334 45.97 -26.58 -14.92
C GLY A 334 44.58 -25.97 -14.73
N MET A 335 43.53 -26.77 -15.01
CA MET A 335 42.11 -26.35 -15.01
C MET A 335 41.63 -25.72 -13.70
N GLU A 336 42.23 -26.07 -12.56
CA GLU A 336 41.87 -25.53 -11.24
C GLU A 336 42.34 -24.08 -11.07
N ARG A 337 43.48 -23.71 -11.67
CA ARG A 337 43.95 -22.32 -11.75
C ARG A 337 43.02 -21.49 -12.62
N LEU A 338 42.66 -22.00 -13.79
CA LEU A 338 41.71 -21.36 -14.72
C LEU A 338 40.33 -21.16 -14.08
N TYR A 339 39.81 -22.16 -13.36
CA TYR A 339 38.51 -22.08 -12.68
C TYR A 339 38.52 -21.03 -11.55
N ASN A 340 39.60 -20.93 -10.78
CA ASN A 340 39.71 -19.91 -9.74
C ASN A 340 39.97 -18.50 -10.31
N GLU A 341 40.72 -18.39 -11.42
CA GLU A 341 40.85 -17.15 -12.19
C GLU A 341 39.48 -16.71 -12.74
N MET A 342 38.65 -17.65 -13.22
CA MET A 342 37.26 -17.37 -13.66
C MET A 342 36.40 -16.85 -12.50
N ILE A 343 36.44 -17.47 -11.31
CA ILE A 343 35.70 -17.01 -10.14
C ILE A 343 36.13 -15.59 -9.72
N GLN A 344 37.43 -15.29 -9.73
CA GLN A 344 37.91 -13.93 -9.44
C GLN A 344 37.43 -12.90 -10.46
N LYS A 345 37.40 -13.26 -11.75
CA LYS A 345 36.93 -12.36 -12.80
C LYS A 345 35.42 -12.12 -12.73
N GLN A 346 34.64 -13.14 -12.39
CA GLN A 346 33.20 -13.02 -12.17
C GLN A 346 32.89 -12.11 -10.96
N ASP A 347 33.59 -12.32 -9.84
CA ASP A 347 33.48 -11.48 -8.64
C ASP A 347 33.98 -10.03 -8.88
N TYR A 348 34.91 -9.85 -9.82
CA TYR A 348 35.38 -8.54 -10.25
C TYR A 348 34.34 -7.76 -11.11
N ALA A 349 33.46 -8.45 -11.83
CA ALA A 349 32.35 -7.83 -12.58
C ALA A 349 31.18 -7.39 -11.67
N GLU A 350 31.06 -7.97 -10.48
CA GLU A 350 29.98 -7.66 -9.51
C GLU A 350 30.32 -6.55 -8.51
N ARG A 351 31.54 -5.98 -8.57
CA ARG A 351 32.04 -4.96 -7.63
C ARG A 351 31.26 -3.65 -7.74
N TYR A 352 30.62 -3.25 -6.64
CA TYR A 352 29.99 -1.94 -6.47
C TYR A 352 30.77 -1.11 -5.44
N VAL A 353 30.51 0.20 -5.34
CA VAL A 353 31.05 1.03 -4.25
C VAL A 353 30.14 0.88 -3.04
N TYR A 354 28.86 1.20 -3.26
CA TYR A 354 27.83 1.17 -2.25
C TYR A 354 26.48 0.79 -2.87
N ASN A 355 25.62 0.20 -2.05
CA ASN A 355 24.23 -0.07 -2.35
C ASN A 355 23.36 0.64 -1.32
N ILE A 356 22.44 1.49 -1.76
CA ILE A 356 21.49 2.19 -0.88
C ILE A 356 20.08 1.66 -1.15
N SER A 357 19.38 1.27 -0.11
CA SER A 357 17.95 0.92 -0.14
C SER A 357 17.16 1.84 0.78
N LEU A 358 16.11 2.47 0.23
CA LEU A 358 15.09 3.21 0.97
C LEU A 358 13.77 2.45 0.92
N SER A 359 13.14 2.21 2.07
CA SER A 359 11.85 1.50 2.16
C SER A 359 10.99 1.92 3.36
N SER A 360 9.71 1.53 3.37
CA SER A 360 8.75 1.85 4.45
C SER A 360 8.32 0.67 5.34
N GLU A 361 9.06 -0.45 5.32
CA GLU A 361 8.84 -1.66 6.15
C GLU A 361 7.36 -2.06 6.37
N PRO A 362 6.62 -2.39 5.30
CA PRO A 362 5.19 -2.69 5.33
C PRO A 362 4.74 -3.73 6.36
N GLN A 363 5.60 -4.71 6.64
CA GLN A 363 5.39 -5.79 7.60
C GLN A 363 5.10 -5.31 9.04
N ARG A 364 5.41 -4.05 9.36
CA ARG A 364 5.12 -3.45 10.68
C ARG A 364 3.63 -3.07 10.86
N PHE A 365 2.86 -3.08 9.78
CA PHE A 365 1.44 -2.72 9.72
C PHE A 365 0.58 -3.95 9.43
N ALA A 366 -0.55 -4.11 10.13
CA ALA A 366 -1.35 -5.34 9.99
C ALA A 366 -2.00 -5.49 8.60
N ASN A 367 -2.31 -4.38 7.93
CA ASN A 367 -2.92 -4.36 6.60
C ASN A 367 -1.96 -3.82 5.52
N ASP A 368 -0.65 -3.80 5.79
CA ASP A 368 0.35 -3.36 4.80
C ASP A 368 -0.03 -1.95 4.25
N TYR A 369 0.19 -1.66 2.96
CA TYR A 369 -0.20 -0.43 2.29
C TYR A 369 -1.72 -0.16 2.25
N ASP A 370 -2.59 -1.07 2.69
CA ASP A 370 -4.01 -0.76 2.91
C ASP A 370 -4.29 -0.11 4.27
N SER A 371 -3.26 -0.01 5.11
CA SER A 371 -3.32 0.80 6.33
C SER A 371 -3.33 2.29 5.98
N LEU A 372 -4.10 3.09 6.73
CA LEU A 372 -4.27 4.52 6.46
C LEU A 372 -2.93 5.28 6.38
N THR A 373 -1.97 4.91 7.22
CA THR A 373 -0.65 5.56 7.25
C THR A 373 0.17 5.25 6.00
N LEU A 374 0.29 3.98 5.60
CA LEU A 374 1.09 3.59 4.44
C LEU A 374 0.39 3.88 3.10
N ALA A 375 -0.94 3.94 3.08
CA ALA A 375 -1.70 4.32 1.90
C ALA A 375 -1.32 5.73 1.39
N ALA A 376 -0.78 6.60 2.25
CA ALA A 376 -0.27 7.92 1.86
C ALA A 376 1.00 7.87 1.00
N LEU A 377 1.72 6.74 0.97
CA LEU A 377 2.89 6.53 0.13
C LEU A 377 2.55 5.86 -1.22
N LYS A 378 1.28 5.48 -1.43
CA LYS A 378 0.85 4.88 -2.71
C LYS A 378 0.88 5.93 -3.82
N ALA A 379 1.22 5.48 -5.02
CA ALA A 379 1.03 6.25 -6.22
C ALA A 379 -0.46 6.27 -6.59
N ASP A 380 -0.93 7.42 -7.06
CA ASP A 380 -2.24 7.51 -7.72
C ASP A 380 -2.14 7.08 -9.20
N GLU A 381 -3.30 6.89 -9.82
CA GLU A 381 -3.39 6.43 -11.21
C GLU A 381 -2.71 7.40 -12.18
N GLU A 382 -2.80 8.70 -11.93
CA GLU A 382 -2.14 9.74 -12.75
C GLU A 382 -0.61 9.62 -12.68
N THR A 383 -0.06 9.34 -11.50
CA THR A 383 1.36 9.08 -11.31
C THR A 383 1.81 7.83 -12.08
N ILE A 384 1.05 6.72 -12.00
CA ILE A 384 1.40 5.49 -12.71
C ILE A 384 1.30 5.67 -14.23
N GLU A 385 0.26 6.33 -14.73
CA GLU A 385 0.16 6.68 -16.16
C GLU A 385 1.31 7.57 -16.63
N ALA A 386 1.73 8.53 -15.80
CA ALA A 386 2.89 9.36 -16.11
C ALA A 386 4.17 8.50 -16.23
N LEU A 387 4.42 7.59 -15.28
CA LEU A 387 5.58 6.69 -15.34
C LEU A 387 5.61 5.85 -16.63
N TYR A 388 4.46 5.29 -17.04
CA TYR A 388 4.34 4.51 -18.28
C TYR A 388 4.29 5.35 -19.55
N SER A 389 4.10 6.67 -19.45
CA SER A 389 4.19 7.56 -20.61
C SER A 389 5.62 7.79 -21.10
N PHE A 390 6.62 7.50 -20.26
CA PHE A 390 8.02 7.63 -20.61
C PHE A 390 8.44 6.52 -21.59
N ARG A 391 9.01 6.91 -22.73
CA ARG A 391 9.43 5.99 -23.80
C ARG A 391 10.94 5.82 -23.78
N PRO A 392 11.48 4.70 -23.25
CA PRO A 392 12.91 4.57 -23.00
C PRO A 392 13.77 4.70 -24.26
N TYR A 393 13.28 4.27 -25.42
CA TYR A 393 14.00 4.31 -26.68
C TYR A 393 14.08 5.72 -27.32
N GLU A 394 13.32 6.70 -26.83
CA GLU A 394 13.40 8.10 -27.29
C GLU A 394 14.38 8.94 -26.46
N HIS A 395 14.97 8.36 -25.41
CA HIS A 395 15.70 9.06 -24.37
C HIS A 395 16.97 8.32 -23.96
N THR A 396 17.90 9.05 -23.35
CA THR A 396 19.05 8.46 -22.68
C THR A 396 18.65 7.85 -21.33
N THR A 397 19.46 6.91 -20.82
CA THR A 397 19.33 6.34 -19.47
C THR A 397 19.40 7.41 -18.37
N GLN A 398 20.22 8.45 -18.56
CA GLN A 398 20.29 9.60 -17.64
C GLN A 398 19.00 10.43 -17.65
N GLU A 399 18.41 10.71 -18.82
CA GLU A 399 17.12 11.39 -18.91
C GLU A 399 16.00 10.57 -18.27
N ARG A 400 16.06 9.23 -18.40
CA ARG A 400 15.18 8.31 -17.69
C ARG A 400 15.34 8.44 -16.18
N TYR A 401 16.57 8.43 -15.67
CA TYR A 401 16.83 8.65 -14.24
C TYR A 401 16.24 9.96 -13.73
N GLU A 402 16.55 11.08 -14.39
CA GLU A 402 16.05 12.42 -14.01
C GLU A 402 14.52 12.54 -14.14
N TYR A 403 13.88 11.71 -14.96
CA TYR A 403 12.43 11.63 -15.04
C TYR A 403 11.84 10.90 -13.82
N PHE A 404 12.35 9.72 -13.50
CA PHE A 404 11.79 8.84 -12.46
C PHE A 404 11.96 9.42 -11.05
N ILE A 405 13.07 10.11 -10.75
CA ILE A 405 13.29 10.72 -9.43
C ILE A 405 12.34 11.87 -9.07
N LYS A 406 11.49 12.32 -10.01
CA LYS A 406 10.41 13.28 -9.75
C LYS A 406 9.24 12.64 -8.99
N TYR A 407 9.16 11.31 -8.97
CA TYR A 407 8.07 10.55 -8.39
C TYR A 407 8.60 9.68 -7.24
N THR A 408 8.19 9.98 -6.01
CA THR A 408 8.63 9.26 -4.81
C THR A 408 8.13 7.81 -4.81
N PRO A 409 9.02 6.79 -4.83
CA PRO A 409 8.62 5.40 -4.82
C PRO A 409 8.44 4.85 -3.39
N THR A 410 7.70 3.76 -3.25
CA THR A 410 7.56 3.03 -1.96
C THR A 410 8.80 2.20 -1.58
N LEU A 411 9.66 1.92 -2.56
CA LEU A 411 11.01 1.41 -2.37
C LEU A 411 11.88 1.98 -3.49
N PHE A 412 13.07 2.47 -3.12
CA PHE A 412 14.10 2.90 -4.04
C PHE A 412 15.39 2.16 -3.73
N THR A 413 16.05 1.62 -4.74
CA THR A 413 17.37 1.02 -4.60
C THR A 413 18.30 1.59 -5.64
N VAL A 414 19.52 1.93 -5.21
CA VAL A 414 20.61 2.34 -6.09
C VAL A 414 21.86 1.54 -5.73
N LYS A 415 22.41 0.86 -6.73
CA LYS A 415 23.71 0.19 -6.65
C LYS A 415 24.70 0.99 -7.48
N LYS A 416 25.56 1.75 -6.80
CA LYS A 416 26.56 2.61 -7.44
C LYS A 416 27.80 1.78 -7.74
N CYS A 417 28.17 1.68 -9.01
CA CYS A 417 29.33 0.89 -9.42
C CYS A 417 30.65 1.64 -9.25
N SER A 418 31.74 0.88 -8.99
CA SER A 418 33.07 1.41 -8.66
C SER A 418 34.00 1.55 -9.87
N ARG A 419 33.59 1.03 -11.03
CA ARG A 419 34.41 0.95 -12.24
C ARG A 419 34.02 2.01 -13.24
N GLU A 420 35.02 2.55 -13.94
CA GLU A 420 34.88 3.45 -15.08
C GLU A 420 33.93 2.89 -16.17
N LEU A 421 33.73 1.56 -16.26
CA LEU A 421 32.93 0.90 -17.30
C LEU A 421 31.75 0.06 -16.82
N ALA A 422 31.30 0.24 -15.58
CA ALA A 422 30.18 -0.52 -15.04
C ALA A 422 28.95 0.37 -14.85
N ASN A 423 27.79 -0.19 -15.17
CA ASN A 423 26.51 0.50 -15.05
C ASN A 423 26.09 0.63 -13.59
N SER A 424 25.60 1.81 -13.19
CA SER A 424 24.87 1.93 -11.92
C SER A 424 23.45 1.42 -12.12
N GLU A 425 22.95 0.61 -11.18
CA GLU A 425 21.61 0.01 -11.26
C GLU A 425 20.64 0.79 -10.38
N PHE A 426 19.45 1.04 -10.92
CA PHE A 426 18.37 1.71 -10.21
C PHE A 426 17.12 0.84 -10.23
N GLU A 427 16.43 0.76 -9.09
CA GLU A 427 15.14 0.11 -8.96
C GLU A 427 14.16 1.06 -8.26
N PHE A 428 13.03 1.29 -8.91
CA PHE A 428 11.91 2.04 -8.37
C PHE A 428 10.70 1.12 -8.26
N LYS A 429 10.11 1.06 -7.07
CA LYS A 429 8.90 0.30 -6.80
C LYS A 429 7.78 1.23 -6.36
N TYR A 430 6.69 1.22 -7.12
CA TYR A 430 5.46 1.95 -6.79
C TYR A 430 4.35 0.96 -6.45
N ILE A 431 3.41 1.40 -5.63
CA ILE A 431 2.22 0.62 -5.27
C ILE A 431 1.00 1.48 -5.53
N GLU A 432 0.04 0.92 -6.25
CA GLU A 432 -1.26 1.55 -6.51
C GLU A 432 -2.41 0.63 -6.05
N GLY A 433 -3.64 1.17 -6.06
CA GLY A 433 -4.84 0.40 -5.74
C GLY A 433 -5.00 0.06 -4.25
N SER A 434 -5.96 -0.84 -3.93
CA SER A 434 -6.22 -1.26 -2.54
C SER A 434 -6.84 -2.65 -2.42
N GLY A 435 -6.54 -3.35 -1.33
CA GLY A 435 -7.02 -4.71 -1.09
C GLY A 435 -6.51 -5.68 -2.15
N GLU A 436 -7.41 -6.44 -2.75
CA GLU A 436 -7.07 -7.40 -3.80
C GLU A 436 -6.75 -6.74 -5.16
N ALA A 437 -7.08 -5.46 -5.35
CA ALA A 437 -6.71 -4.68 -6.53
C ALA A 437 -5.41 -3.89 -6.31
N LYS A 438 -4.66 -4.21 -5.26
CA LYS A 438 -3.35 -3.63 -4.99
C LYS A 438 -2.33 -4.23 -5.96
N GLU A 439 -1.57 -3.37 -6.61
CA GLU A 439 -0.54 -3.78 -7.56
C GLU A 439 0.80 -3.17 -7.24
N THR A 440 1.85 -3.79 -7.76
CA THR A 440 3.22 -3.35 -7.59
C THR A 440 3.85 -3.14 -8.94
N GLU A 441 4.28 -1.90 -9.17
CA GLU A 441 4.90 -1.46 -10.41
C GLU A 441 6.40 -1.35 -10.18
N TYR A 442 7.17 -2.16 -10.91
CA TYR A 442 8.62 -2.17 -10.85
C TYR A 442 9.20 -1.54 -12.11
N PHE A 443 10.14 -0.63 -11.91
CA PHE A 443 10.94 -0.03 -12.97
C PHE A 443 12.41 -0.16 -12.60
N SER A 444 13.15 -0.93 -13.39
CA SER A 444 14.59 -1.09 -13.23
C SER A 444 15.31 -0.70 -14.51
N PHE A 445 16.44 -0.02 -14.37
CA PHE A 445 17.31 0.34 -15.47
C PHE A 445 18.71 0.67 -14.97
N THR A 446 19.64 0.69 -15.90
CA THR A 446 21.02 1.06 -15.68
C THR A 446 21.32 2.45 -16.21
N THR A 447 22.25 3.18 -15.59
CA THR A 447 22.89 4.34 -16.21
C THR A 447 24.38 4.07 -16.44
N GLU A 448 24.86 4.45 -17.62
CA GLU A 448 26.28 4.44 -17.94
C GLU A 448 27.04 5.53 -17.18
N THR A 449 28.26 5.23 -16.76
CA THR A 449 29.26 6.22 -16.34
C THR A 449 29.72 7.06 -17.54
N GLN A 450 30.25 8.26 -17.28
CA GLN A 450 30.78 9.10 -18.37
C GLN A 450 31.97 8.42 -19.06
N GLU A 451 32.78 7.69 -18.31
CA GLU A 451 33.91 6.94 -18.81
C GLU A 451 33.46 5.76 -19.71
N LEU A 452 32.31 5.13 -19.44
CA LEU A 452 31.69 4.15 -20.33
C LEU A 452 31.16 4.76 -21.62
N LEU A 453 30.60 5.96 -21.56
CA LEU A 453 30.18 6.68 -22.77
C LEU A 453 31.39 7.06 -23.64
N ASP A 454 32.48 7.53 -23.02
CA ASP A 454 33.73 7.86 -23.70
C ASP A 454 34.37 6.61 -24.31
N PHE A 455 34.28 5.46 -23.64
CA PHE A 455 34.69 4.18 -24.18
C PHE A 455 33.86 3.75 -25.38
N LYS A 456 32.53 3.71 -25.28
CA LYS A 456 31.63 3.34 -26.38
C LYS A 456 31.89 4.23 -27.61
N ALA A 457 32.16 5.52 -27.41
CA ALA A 457 32.55 6.43 -28.49
C ALA A 457 33.89 6.03 -29.15
N ARG A 458 34.87 5.59 -28.35
CA ARG A 458 36.16 5.10 -28.83
C ARG A 458 36.04 3.74 -29.53
N GLU A 459 35.20 2.84 -29.04
CA GLU A 459 34.87 1.58 -29.70
C GLU A 459 34.30 1.83 -31.10
N ALA A 460 33.30 2.72 -31.21
CA ALA A 460 32.69 3.08 -32.49
C ALA A 460 33.72 3.62 -33.50
N GLU A 461 34.68 4.43 -33.04
CA GLU A 461 35.78 4.92 -33.89
C GLU A 461 36.68 3.76 -34.37
N ILE A 462 37.07 2.85 -33.47
CA ILE A 462 37.89 1.68 -33.80
C ILE A 462 37.15 0.75 -34.78
N ILE A 463 35.86 0.50 -34.56
CA ILE A 463 35.01 -0.30 -35.46
C ILE A 463 35.02 0.31 -36.87
N GLU A 464 34.84 1.62 -36.99
CA GLU A 464 34.83 2.29 -38.29
C GLU A 464 36.20 2.22 -38.99
N ILE A 465 37.30 2.31 -38.24
CA ILE A 465 38.65 2.10 -38.78
C ILE A 465 38.81 0.65 -39.27
N LEU A 466 38.39 -0.33 -38.49
CA LEU A 466 38.55 -1.76 -38.79
C LEU A 466 37.67 -2.22 -39.97
N LYS A 467 36.47 -1.63 -40.14
CA LYS A 467 35.60 -1.82 -41.31
C LYS A 467 36.26 -1.39 -42.63
N ASN A 468 37.19 -0.43 -42.56
CA ASN A 468 37.84 0.17 -43.73
C ASN A 468 39.25 -0.39 -44.00
N THR A 469 39.66 -1.46 -43.32
CA THR A 469 40.95 -2.15 -43.53
C THR A 469 40.76 -3.66 -43.61
N ASP A 470 41.62 -4.36 -44.35
CA ASP A 470 41.69 -5.83 -44.44
C ASP A 470 42.98 -6.40 -43.86
N SER A 471 43.76 -5.56 -43.17
CA SER A 471 45.06 -5.99 -42.65
C SER A 471 44.92 -7.06 -41.56
N ARG A 472 45.84 -8.02 -41.60
CA ARG A 472 46.11 -9.01 -40.55
C ARG A 472 47.44 -8.74 -39.84
N ASP A 473 48.16 -7.68 -40.24
CA ASP A 473 49.43 -7.32 -39.61
C ASP A 473 49.16 -6.59 -38.30
N ARG A 474 49.62 -7.19 -37.19
CA ARG A 474 49.40 -6.65 -35.84
C ARG A 474 49.93 -5.23 -35.64
N LEU A 475 51.02 -4.86 -36.29
CA LEU A 475 51.61 -3.52 -36.12
C LEU A 475 50.83 -2.48 -36.93
N GLU A 476 50.35 -2.86 -38.11
CA GLU A 476 49.47 -2.02 -38.92
C GLU A 476 48.12 -1.79 -38.25
N ILE A 477 47.49 -2.85 -37.70
CA ILE A 477 46.24 -2.73 -36.95
C ILE A 477 46.44 -1.78 -35.76
N ALA A 478 47.45 -2.03 -34.92
CA ALA A 478 47.74 -1.20 -33.76
C ALA A 478 47.97 0.28 -34.14
N GLN A 479 48.68 0.54 -35.24
CA GLN A 479 48.92 1.90 -35.72
C GLN A 479 47.62 2.58 -36.19
N LEU A 480 46.78 1.87 -36.96
CA LEU A 480 45.53 2.41 -37.50
C LEU A 480 44.53 2.74 -36.38
N THR A 481 44.43 1.86 -35.38
CA THR A 481 43.52 2.02 -34.25
C THR A 481 44.11 2.86 -33.12
N GLY A 482 45.38 3.28 -33.20
CA GLY A 482 46.06 4.04 -32.14
C GLY A 482 46.20 3.26 -30.83
N THR A 483 46.40 1.94 -30.92
CA THR A 483 46.51 1.00 -29.79
C THR A 483 47.91 0.41 -29.70
N THR A 484 48.17 -0.39 -28.65
CA THR A 484 49.42 -1.16 -28.51
C THR A 484 49.14 -2.65 -28.53
N ALA A 485 49.72 -3.39 -29.48
CA ALA A 485 49.56 -4.84 -29.54
C ALA A 485 50.37 -5.54 -28.44
N SER A 486 49.75 -6.50 -27.75
CA SER A 486 50.34 -7.38 -26.73
C SER A 486 50.30 -8.83 -27.21
N ASP A 487 51.36 -9.59 -26.92
CA ASP A 487 51.42 -11.02 -27.24
C ASP A 487 50.56 -11.83 -26.24
N PRO A 488 49.91 -12.93 -26.66
CA PRO A 488 48.95 -13.70 -25.85
C PRO A 488 49.55 -14.48 -24.66
N GLY A 489 50.84 -14.31 -24.37
CA GLY A 489 51.52 -15.00 -23.27
C GLY A 489 51.89 -16.46 -23.55
N PHE A 490 51.51 -17.00 -24.70
CA PHE A 490 51.91 -18.33 -25.19
C PHE A 490 52.36 -18.26 -26.66
N THR A 491 53.24 -19.17 -27.06
CA THR A 491 53.78 -19.27 -28.42
C THR A 491 52.82 -20.01 -29.35
N ARG A 492 52.96 -19.80 -30.67
CA ARG A 492 52.18 -20.52 -31.68
C ARG A 492 52.37 -22.03 -31.59
N GLU A 493 53.58 -22.47 -31.27
CA GLU A 493 53.91 -23.89 -31.10
C GLU A 493 53.17 -24.50 -29.91
N GLU A 494 53.09 -23.80 -28.76
CA GLU A 494 52.32 -24.23 -27.59
C GLU A 494 50.82 -24.30 -27.87
N TYR A 495 50.29 -23.35 -28.66
CA TYR A 495 48.89 -23.35 -29.08
C TYR A 495 48.56 -24.49 -30.06
N GLU A 496 49.42 -24.72 -31.05
CA GLU A 496 49.27 -25.83 -32.00
C GLU A 496 49.26 -27.19 -31.26
N GLU A 497 50.13 -27.36 -30.26
CA GLU A 497 50.18 -28.55 -29.42
C GLU A 497 48.89 -28.72 -28.58
N PHE A 498 48.32 -27.62 -28.07
CA PHE A 498 47.04 -27.63 -27.36
C PHE A 498 45.87 -28.07 -28.25
N ILE A 499 45.75 -27.50 -29.46
CA ILE A 499 44.68 -27.88 -30.41
C ILE A 499 44.83 -29.35 -30.83
N ASP A 500 46.05 -29.83 -31.07
CA ASP A 500 46.32 -31.23 -31.37
C ASP A 500 45.92 -32.15 -30.22
N TYR A 501 46.22 -31.76 -29.00
CA TYR A 501 45.78 -32.48 -27.81
C TYR A 501 44.25 -32.53 -27.71
N CYS A 502 43.55 -31.41 -27.90
CA CYS A 502 42.08 -31.36 -27.90
C CYS A 502 41.46 -32.26 -28.97
N CYS A 503 42.01 -32.25 -30.19
CA CYS A 503 41.59 -33.12 -31.29
C CYS A 503 41.72 -34.60 -30.92
N ILE A 504 42.85 -34.99 -30.31
CA ILE A 504 43.08 -36.39 -29.87
C ILE A 504 42.13 -36.77 -28.73
N TYR A 505 41.92 -35.87 -27.77
CA TYR A 505 41.13 -36.12 -26.57
C TYR A 505 39.63 -36.22 -26.86
N LEU A 506 39.09 -35.32 -27.69
CA LEU A 506 37.66 -35.25 -28.02
C LEU A 506 37.26 -36.21 -29.16
N GLY A 507 38.23 -36.71 -29.92
CA GLY A 507 38.03 -37.72 -30.97
C GLY A 507 37.63 -37.13 -32.32
N GLU A 508 37.69 -37.98 -33.36
CA GLU A 508 37.53 -37.59 -34.77
C GLU A 508 36.14 -37.03 -35.12
N ASP A 509 35.12 -37.34 -34.31
CA ASP A 509 33.75 -36.86 -34.50
C ASP A 509 33.50 -35.46 -33.89
N SER A 510 34.48 -34.88 -33.18
CA SER A 510 34.33 -33.56 -32.55
C SER A 510 34.49 -32.40 -33.53
N GLU A 511 33.78 -31.29 -33.28
CA GLU A 511 33.87 -30.08 -34.10
C GLU A 511 35.28 -29.51 -34.19
N ILE A 512 36.06 -29.59 -33.10
CA ILE A 512 37.44 -29.10 -33.09
C ILE A 512 38.36 -29.95 -33.98
N TYR A 513 38.12 -31.28 -34.07
CA TYR A 513 38.86 -32.16 -34.96
C TYR A 513 38.49 -31.89 -36.42
N GLN A 514 37.20 -31.73 -36.71
CA GLN A 514 36.70 -31.46 -38.06
C GLN A 514 37.13 -30.09 -38.58
N ASN A 515 37.31 -29.11 -37.69
CA ASN A 515 37.74 -27.75 -38.01
C ASN A 515 39.16 -27.44 -37.54
N ARG A 516 40.03 -28.45 -37.41
CA ARG A 516 41.40 -28.31 -36.86
C ARG A 516 42.19 -27.19 -37.52
N ASP A 517 42.20 -27.11 -38.85
CA ASP A 517 42.97 -26.10 -39.58
C ASP A 517 42.44 -24.68 -39.30
N LEU A 518 41.12 -24.52 -39.16
CA LEU A 518 40.50 -23.26 -38.76
C LEU A 518 40.90 -22.89 -37.32
N ALA A 519 40.90 -23.86 -36.41
CA ALA A 519 41.31 -23.66 -35.03
C ALA A 519 42.79 -23.24 -34.92
N LEU A 520 43.68 -23.83 -35.71
CA LEU A 520 45.09 -23.43 -35.76
C LEU A 520 45.33 -22.02 -36.31
N ASP A 521 44.47 -21.58 -37.23
CA ASP A 521 44.53 -20.24 -37.81
C ASP A 521 44.09 -19.14 -36.82
N LEU A 522 43.47 -19.50 -35.68
CA LEU A 522 43.05 -18.56 -34.64
C LEU A 522 44.21 -18.02 -33.78
N TYR A 523 45.44 -18.53 -33.90
CA TYR A 523 46.54 -18.07 -33.03
C TYR A 523 46.72 -16.54 -33.04
N ASP A 524 46.61 -15.90 -34.21
CA ASP A 524 46.81 -14.46 -34.33
C ASP A 524 45.60 -13.65 -33.80
N SER A 525 44.44 -14.28 -33.59
CA SER A 525 43.27 -13.61 -33.01
C SER A 525 43.35 -13.48 -31.49
N PHE A 526 44.32 -14.13 -30.83
CA PHE A 526 44.61 -13.93 -29.41
C PHE A 526 45.51 -12.70 -29.15
N ILE A 527 45.91 -11.96 -30.19
CA ILE A 527 46.65 -10.70 -30.02
C ILE A 527 45.69 -9.64 -29.46
N GLU A 528 46.02 -9.13 -28.27
CA GLU A 528 45.28 -8.05 -27.63
C GLU A 528 45.80 -6.67 -28.08
N TYR A 529 44.89 -5.79 -28.47
CA TYR A 529 45.20 -4.41 -28.86
C TYR A 529 44.78 -3.44 -27.74
N LYS A 530 45.75 -3.01 -26.93
CA LYS A 530 45.51 -2.14 -25.76
C LYS A 530 45.08 -0.73 -26.16
N ILE A 531 43.90 -0.32 -25.70
CA ILE A 531 43.32 1.01 -25.83
C ILE A 531 43.77 1.88 -24.64
N TYR A 532 43.66 1.35 -23.41
CA TYR A 532 44.12 1.94 -22.13
C TYR A 532 44.67 0.86 -21.18
N ASP A 533 45.04 1.19 -19.94
CA ASP A 533 45.72 0.29 -18.99
C ASP A 533 44.97 -1.05 -18.80
N GLU A 534 43.64 -1.01 -18.71
CA GLU A 534 42.80 -2.21 -18.56
C GLU A 534 42.02 -2.61 -19.82
N TRP A 535 42.03 -1.81 -20.89
CA TRP A 535 41.11 -2.00 -22.03
C TRP A 535 41.84 -2.48 -23.26
N SER A 536 41.30 -3.52 -23.89
CA SER A 536 41.82 -4.04 -25.14
C SER A 536 40.72 -4.52 -26.07
N PHE A 537 41.07 -4.78 -27.32
CA PHE A 537 40.22 -5.55 -28.21
C PHE A 537 41.02 -6.68 -28.86
N THR A 538 40.34 -7.73 -29.27
CA THR A 538 40.86 -8.78 -30.14
C THR A 538 40.18 -8.73 -31.49
N LEU A 539 40.88 -9.13 -32.55
CA LEU A 539 40.40 -9.07 -33.92
C LEU A 539 40.45 -10.45 -34.57
N TYR A 540 39.28 -10.91 -35.04
CA TYR A 540 39.10 -12.18 -35.73
C TYR A 540 38.82 -11.91 -37.21
N ARG A 541 39.65 -12.46 -38.08
CA ARG A 541 39.47 -12.38 -39.55
C ARG A 541 39.45 -13.76 -40.17
N LEU A 542 38.28 -14.40 -40.13
CA LEU A 542 38.02 -15.77 -40.58
C LEU A 542 37.24 -15.76 -41.89
N GLY A 543 37.92 -15.93 -43.03
CA GLY A 543 37.23 -15.99 -44.34
C GLY A 543 36.43 -14.72 -44.65
N GLU A 544 35.09 -14.84 -44.68
CA GLU A 544 34.15 -13.72 -44.89
C GLU A 544 33.72 -13.03 -43.58
N GLU A 545 34.07 -13.58 -42.41
CA GLU A 545 33.68 -13.07 -41.10
C GLU A 545 34.81 -12.23 -40.49
N ASN A 546 34.53 -10.94 -40.26
CA ASN A 546 35.42 -10.02 -39.56
C ASN A 546 34.75 -9.60 -38.25
N ILE A 547 35.24 -10.10 -37.13
CA ILE A 547 34.66 -9.87 -35.80
C ILE A 547 35.70 -9.12 -34.98
N VAL A 548 35.31 -7.99 -34.39
CA VAL A 548 36.08 -7.32 -33.35
C VAL A 548 35.39 -7.57 -32.02
N ILE A 549 36.17 -7.97 -31.02
CA ILE A 549 35.67 -8.18 -29.67
C ILE A 549 36.39 -7.17 -28.79
N PHE A 550 35.66 -6.18 -28.27
CA PHE A 550 36.15 -5.31 -27.22
C PHE A 550 36.00 -6.05 -25.90
N ASP A 551 37.10 -6.23 -25.20
CA ASP A 551 37.14 -7.15 -24.07
C ASP A 551 37.77 -6.48 -22.84
N ASN A 552 37.09 -6.66 -21.71
CA ASN A 552 37.56 -6.32 -20.37
C ASN A 552 37.47 -7.48 -19.37
N ASN A 553 37.09 -8.71 -19.79
CA ASN A 553 37.22 -9.99 -19.07
C ASN A 553 36.38 -11.14 -19.68
N ILE A 554 36.58 -11.53 -20.94
CA ILE A 554 35.96 -12.74 -21.50
C ILE A 554 36.99 -13.86 -21.55
N ASP A 555 36.60 -15.01 -21.01
CA ASP A 555 37.27 -16.26 -21.32
C ASP A 555 36.88 -16.67 -22.75
N VAL A 556 37.84 -16.76 -23.67
CA VAL A 556 37.62 -17.22 -25.05
C VAL A 556 36.89 -18.58 -25.09
N PHE A 557 36.95 -19.38 -24.00
CA PHE A 557 36.21 -20.63 -23.89
C PHE A 557 34.70 -20.47 -23.62
N GLU A 558 34.24 -19.35 -23.07
CA GLU A 558 32.81 -19.08 -22.83
C GLU A 558 32.05 -18.75 -24.14
N TYR A 559 32.74 -18.08 -25.08
CA TYR A 559 32.26 -17.84 -26.44
C TYR A 559 31.92 -19.13 -27.20
N LEU A 560 32.64 -20.21 -26.94
CA LEU A 560 32.42 -21.52 -27.57
C LEU A 560 31.20 -22.27 -27.02
N ASN A 561 30.69 -21.90 -25.84
CA ASN A 561 29.60 -22.62 -25.16
C ASN A 561 28.24 -21.92 -25.24
N ASN A 562 28.17 -20.59 -25.33
CA ASN A 562 26.89 -19.88 -25.40
C ASN A 562 27.03 -18.48 -26.05
N PRO A 563 26.92 -18.35 -27.39
CA PRO A 563 27.23 -17.12 -28.12
C PRO A 563 26.18 -15.98 -27.98
N LYS A 564 25.36 -15.96 -26.92
CA LYS A 564 24.20 -15.07 -26.81
C LYS A 564 24.19 -14.04 -25.67
N ASP A 565 25.13 -14.07 -24.73
CA ASP A 565 25.12 -13.15 -23.57
C ASP A 565 26.37 -12.24 -23.52
N LEU A 566 26.73 -11.68 -24.66
CA LEU A 566 27.77 -10.64 -24.76
C LEU A 566 27.10 -9.30 -25.09
N TYR A 567 27.71 -8.20 -24.66
CA TYR A 567 27.38 -6.86 -25.14
C TYR A 567 27.69 -6.81 -26.65
N ILE A 568 26.74 -7.29 -27.46
CA ILE A 568 26.74 -7.21 -28.91
C ILE A 568 25.92 -5.97 -29.25
N ASP A 569 26.60 -4.85 -29.50
CA ASP A 569 25.96 -3.66 -30.06
C ASP A 569 25.66 -3.92 -31.55
N GLU A 570 24.54 -4.60 -31.80
CA GLU A 570 23.96 -4.75 -33.15
C GLU A 570 23.23 -3.46 -33.52
N VAL A 571 23.92 -2.57 -34.25
CA VAL A 571 23.34 -1.29 -34.69
C VAL A 571 22.60 -1.46 -36.02
N ASP A 572 21.27 -1.43 -35.98
CA ASP A 572 20.43 -1.16 -37.16
C ASP A 572 20.44 0.34 -37.49
N LEU A 573 21.11 0.70 -38.59
CA LEU A 573 21.27 2.07 -39.07
C LEU A 573 20.12 2.56 -39.97
N SER A 574 18.99 1.84 -40.04
CA SER A 574 17.91 2.15 -40.99
C SER A 574 16.80 3.08 -40.47
N GLY A 575 16.79 3.41 -39.16
CA GLY A 575 15.83 4.34 -38.57
C GLY A 575 14.38 3.86 -38.62
N LYS A 576 14.15 2.55 -38.67
CA LYS A 576 12.83 1.93 -38.52
C LYS A 576 12.65 1.40 -37.09
N PRO A 577 11.43 1.43 -36.53
CA PRO A 577 11.17 0.79 -35.25
C PRO A 577 11.51 -0.70 -35.32
N LEU A 578 12.17 -1.23 -34.30
CA LEU A 578 12.41 -2.67 -34.19
C LEU A 578 11.11 -3.33 -33.76
N TYR A 579 10.48 -4.07 -34.67
CA TYR A 579 9.30 -4.85 -34.35
C TYR A 579 9.71 -6.27 -33.93
N GLY A 580 9.12 -6.76 -32.84
CA GLY A 580 9.28 -8.12 -32.37
C GLY A 580 7.93 -8.80 -32.14
N ALA A 581 7.97 -10.12 -31.98
CA ALA A 581 6.83 -10.91 -31.53
C ALA A 581 7.24 -11.69 -30.28
N VAL A 582 6.38 -11.66 -29.27
CA VAL A 582 6.55 -12.33 -27.98
C VAL A 582 5.40 -13.30 -27.80
N ASP A 583 5.73 -14.58 -27.70
CA ASP A 583 4.76 -15.68 -27.57
C ASP A 583 5.11 -16.55 -26.35
N TYR A 584 4.31 -16.41 -25.29
CA TYR A 584 4.35 -17.25 -24.09
C TYR A 584 3.00 -17.22 -23.39
N GLU A 585 2.51 -18.34 -22.86
CA GLU A 585 1.13 -18.40 -22.35
C GLU A 585 0.85 -17.40 -21.20
N PRO A 586 -0.21 -16.56 -21.30
CA PRO A 586 -1.28 -16.56 -22.31
C PRO A 586 -1.10 -15.52 -23.45
N PHE A 587 0.04 -14.86 -23.52
CA PHE A 587 0.31 -13.73 -24.40
C PHE A 587 0.91 -14.14 -25.73
N ASN A 588 0.34 -13.60 -26.81
CA ASN A 588 0.94 -13.61 -28.13
C ASN A 588 0.86 -12.17 -28.66
N LYS A 589 1.89 -11.38 -28.39
CA LYS A 589 1.88 -9.92 -28.59
C LYS A 589 3.05 -9.45 -29.43
N LEU A 590 2.86 -8.31 -30.07
CA LEU A 590 3.89 -7.62 -30.82
C LEU A 590 4.57 -6.59 -29.93
N THR A 591 5.88 -6.46 -30.07
CA THR A 591 6.68 -5.42 -29.41
C THR A 591 7.16 -4.40 -30.42
N ILE A 592 7.27 -3.15 -29.98
CA ILE A 592 7.90 -2.06 -30.72
C ILE A 592 9.04 -1.53 -29.86
N ASN A 593 10.26 -1.56 -30.38
CA ASN A 593 11.49 -1.18 -29.67
C ASN A 593 11.65 -1.90 -28.31
N GLY A 594 11.29 -3.18 -28.26
CA GLY A 594 11.46 -4.03 -27.07
C GLY A 594 10.38 -3.91 -26.01
N GLY A 595 9.29 -3.16 -26.24
CA GLY A 595 8.17 -3.07 -25.30
C GLY A 595 6.80 -3.11 -25.96
N PHE A 596 5.76 -3.06 -25.13
CA PHE A 596 4.36 -3.17 -25.52
C PHE A 596 3.63 -1.85 -25.33
N PHE A 597 2.52 -1.66 -26.04
CA PHE A 597 1.65 -0.50 -25.87
C PHE A 597 0.22 -0.90 -25.49
N ASP A 598 -0.49 0.01 -24.84
CA ASP A 598 -1.93 -0.10 -24.59
C ASP A 598 -2.75 0.83 -25.51
N LYS A 599 -4.09 0.81 -25.34
CA LYS A 599 -5.02 1.67 -26.09
C LYS A 599 -4.77 3.18 -25.92
N LYS A 600 -4.11 3.59 -24.83
CA LYS A 600 -3.75 4.99 -24.54
C LYS A 600 -2.36 5.37 -25.09
N GLY A 601 -1.60 4.40 -25.63
CA GLY A 601 -0.24 4.62 -26.13
C GLY A 601 0.83 4.68 -25.03
N LEU A 602 0.55 4.10 -23.85
CA LEU A 602 1.50 3.94 -22.75
C LEU A 602 2.45 2.76 -23.03
N TYR A 603 3.72 2.89 -22.64
CA TYR A 603 4.78 1.92 -22.96
C TYR A 603 5.05 0.98 -21.76
N TYR A 604 5.04 -0.33 -22.00
CA TYR A 604 5.25 -1.37 -20.98
C TYR A 604 6.45 -2.26 -21.32
N ASP A 605 7.21 -2.65 -20.31
CA ASP A 605 8.33 -3.61 -20.43
C ASP A 605 7.87 -5.08 -20.39
N SER A 606 6.62 -5.33 -20.00
CA SER A 606 6.05 -6.67 -19.81
C SER A 606 4.58 -6.70 -20.22
N ALA A 607 4.16 -7.81 -20.83
CA ALA A 607 2.79 -7.97 -21.33
C ALA A 607 1.75 -8.06 -20.21
N GLU A 608 2.14 -8.56 -19.03
CA GLU A 608 1.32 -8.67 -17.83
C GLU A 608 0.86 -7.31 -17.29
N LYS A 609 1.65 -6.26 -17.50
CA LYS A 609 1.37 -4.92 -16.97
C LYS A 609 0.44 -4.09 -17.86
N ILE A 610 0.17 -4.56 -19.09
CA ILE A 610 -0.68 -3.85 -20.05
C ILE A 610 -2.09 -3.71 -19.51
N ARG A 611 -2.62 -2.48 -19.56
CA ARG A 611 -4.00 -2.16 -19.18
C ARG A 611 -4.94 -2.27 -20.38
N TYR A 612 -6.13 -2.78 -20.12
CA TYR A 612 -7.21 -2.93 -21.10
C TYR A 612 -8.36 -2.02 -20.71
N TYR A 613 -8.97 -1.33 -21.66
CA TYR A 613 -9.95 -0.28 -21.35
C TYR A 613 -11.27 -0.54 -22.03
N THR A 614 -12.37 -0.36 -21.31
CA THR A 614 -13.70 -0.26 -21.89
C THR A 614 -13.95 1.19 -22.38
N PRO A 615 -14.93 1.42 -23.27
CA PRO A 615 -15.21 2.76 -23.83
C PRO A 615 -15.60 3.83 -22.82
N ASP A 616 -16.11 3.45 -21.64
CA ASP A 616 -16.44 4.34 -20.53
C ASP A 616 -15.22 4.70 -19.65
N GLY A 617 -14.05 4.13 -19.95
CA GLY A 617 -12.77 4.43 -19.31
C GLY A 617 -12.44 3.53 -18.11
N GLU A 618 -13.20 2.46 -17.86
CA GLU A 618 -12.82 1.48 -16.84
C GLU A 618 -11.60 0.67 -17.32
N ALA A 619 -10.60 0.56 -16.44
CA ALA A 619 -9.38 -0.17 -16.71
C ALA A 619 -9.43 -1.59 -16.11
N TYR A 620 -8.91 -2.53 -16.87
CA TYR A 620 -8.83 -3.95 -16.59
C TYR A 620 -7.40 -4.41 -16.70
N ARG A 621 -7.02 -5.36 -15.83
CA ARG A 621 -5.64 -5.80 -15.69
C ARG A 621 -5.55 -7.32 -15.70
N TYR A 622 -4.40 -7.83 -16.12
CA TYR A 622 -4.14 -9.27 -16.12
C TYR A 622 -4.09 -9.82 -14.69
N ASP A 623 -4.74 -10.95 -14.46
CA ASP A 623 -4.62 -11.74 -13.24
C ASP A 623 -4.55 -13.23 -13.61
N SER A 624 -4.03 -14.07 -12.72
CA SER A 624 -4.05 -15.52 -12.91
C SER A 624 -4.28 -16.27 -11.60
N MET A 625 -5.02 -17.37 -11.68
CA MET A 625 -5.28 -18.23 -10.53
C MET A 625 -4.92 -19.68 -10.87
N ILE A 626 -4.57 -20.45 -9.83
CA ILE A 626 -4.31 -21.88 -9.94
C ILE A 626 -5.53 -22.63 -9.39
N ASP A 627 -6.30 -23.28 -10.27
CA ASP A 627 -7.35 -24.21 -9.87
C ASP A 627 -6.74 -25.60 -9.63
N MET A 628 -6.57 -25.92 -8.35
CA MET A 628 -6.00 -27.19 -7.90
C MET A 628 -6.88 -28.41 -8.23
N ASN A 629 -8.12 -28.21 -8.70
CA ASN A 629 -9.05 -29.30 -9.05
C ASN A 629 -9.00 -29.68 -10.54
N GLU A 630 -8.33 -28.91 -11.39
CA GLU A 630 -8.18 -29.21 -12.81
C GLU A 630 -6.94 -30.04 -13.13
N ALA A 631 -6.94 -30.65 -14.32
CA ALA A 631 -5.77 -31.36 -14.85
C ALA A 631 -4.58 -30.39 -15.01
N GLU A 632 -3.35 -30.90 -14.91
CA GLU A 632 -2.12 -30.09 -14.85
C GLU A 632 -2.03 -29.00 -15.93
N ASP A 633 -2.41 -29.36 -17.16
CA ASP A 633 -2.41 -28.46 -18.33
C ASP A 633 -3.47 -27.34 -18.26
N ASN A 634 -4.49 -27.46 -17.41
CA ASN A 634 -5.57 -26.47 -17.26
C ASN A 634 -5.63 -25.82 -15.87
N LYS A 635 -4.64 -26.08 -15.01
CA LYS A 635 -4.62 -25.55 -13.63
C LYS A 635 -4.53 -24.04 -13.63
N LYS A 636 -3.72 -23.44 -14.51
CA LYS A 636 -3.58 -21.99 -14.57
C LYS A 636 -4.75 -21.42 -15.38
N LYS A 637 -5.54 -20.57 -14.74
CA LYS A 637 -6.62 -19.80 -15.37
C LYS A 637 -6.20 -18.36 -15.49
N TYR A 638 -6.37 -17.81 -16.67
CA TYR A 638 -6.04 -16.42 -16.99
C TYR A 638 -7.30 -15.57 -16.96
N LEU A 639 -7.18 -14.40 -16.37
CA LEU A 639 -8.30 -13.55 -16.01
C LEU A 639 -7.98 -12.09 -16.36
N LEU A 640 -9.04 -11.30 -16.56
CA LEU A 640 -8.99 -9.86 -16.41
C LEU A 640 -9.71 -9.45 -15.12
N LYS A 641 -9.15 -8.47 -14.42
CA LYS A 641 -9.68 -7.93 -13.19
C LYS A 641 -9.96 -6.44 -13.33
N ASN A 642 -11.16 -6.02 -12.94
CA ASN A 642 -11.50 -4.60 -12.91
C ASN A 642 -11.19 -3.95 -11.56
N ASN A 643 -11.31 -2.63 -11.49
CA ASN A 643 -11.09 -1.85 -10.27
C ASN A 643 -12.08 -2.21 -9.13
N GLU A 644 -13.25 -2.75 -9.45
CA GLU A 644 -14.27 -3.21 -8.48
C GLU A 644 -14.08 -4.67 -8.02
N ARG A 645 -13.01 -5.36 -8.43
CA ARG A 645 -12.65 -6.75 -8.06
C ARG A 645 -13.52 -7.84 -8.68
N ALA A 646 -14.19 -7.56 -9.79
CA ALA A 646 -14.79 -8.58 -10.63
C ALA A 646 -13.70 -9.21 -11.51
N ASN A 647 -13.65 -10.55 -11.49
CA ASN A 647 -12.75 -11.35 -12.30
C ASN A 647 -13.51 -11.93 -13.50
N TYR A 648 -12.95 -11.78 -14.69
CA TYR A 648 -13.51 -12.24 -15.95
C TYR A 648 -12.54 -13.20 -16.61
N SER A 649 -13.03 -14.36 -17.05
CA SER A 649 -12.20 -15.33 -17.75
C SER A 649 -11.69 -14.76 -19.07
N ALA A 650 -10.41 -14.97 -19.38
CA ALA A 650 -9.82 -14.53 -20.64
C ALA A 650 -10.61 -14.98 -21.88
N ASP A 651 -11.22 -16.18 -21.80
CA ASP A 651 -12.00 -16.81 -22.87
C ASP A 651 -13.25 -16.02 -23.30
N ILE A 652 -13.71 -15.08 -22.45
CA ILE A 652 -14.85 -14.19 -22.74
C ILE A 652 -14.43 -12.73 -22.92
N CYS A 653 -13.12 -12.45 -22.94
CA CYS A 653 -12.57 -11.10 -23.03
C CYS A 653 -11.95 -10.86 -24.40
N PHE A 654 -12.50 -9.89 -25.11
CA PHE A 654 -12.10 -9.56 -26.48
C PHE A 654 -11.82 -8.07 -26.65
N ILE A 655 -11.00 -7.72 -27.64
CA ILE A 655 -10.82 -6.35 -28.10
C ILE A 655 -11.60 -6.15 -29.41
N ASP A 656 -12.33 -5.05 -29.49
CA ASP A 656 -13.04 -4.67 -30.69
C ASP A 656 -12.15 -3.92 -31.70
N PRO A 657 -12.57 -3.71 -32.95
CA PRO A 657 -11.78 -3.03 -33.98
C PRO A 657 -11.40 -1.58 -33.65
N ASP A 658 -12.08 -0.93 -32.70
CA ASP A 658 -11.76 0.41 -32.24
C ASP A 658 -10.74 0.37 -31.07
N GLY A 659 -10.31 -0.84 -30.67
CA GLY A 659 -9.29 -1.11 -29.67
C GLY A 659 -9.81 -1.23 -28.23
N TRP A 660 -11.13 -1.29 -28.03
CA TRP A 660 -11.73 -1.33 -26.69
C TRP A 660 -12.04 -2.75 -26.22
N LEU A 661 -11.91 -2.97 -24.91
CA LEU A 661 -12.30 -4.20 -24.24
C LEU A 661 -13.82 -4.41 -24.29
N VAL A 662 -14.21 -5.64 -24.62
CA VAL A 662 -15.57 -6.15 -24.63
C VAL A 662 -15.59 -7.48 -23.86
N ILE A 663 -16.47 -7.56 -22.86
CA ILE A 663 -16.69 -8.77 -22.06
C ILE A 663 -17.98 -9.45 -22.55
N ASP A 664 -17.83 -10.61 -23.16
CA ASP A 664 -18.93 -11.35 -23.79
C ASP A 664 -19.62 -12.32 -22.82
N GLU A 665 -20.33 -11.78 -21.84
CA GLU A 665 -21.05 -12.60 -20.85
C GLU A 665 -22.19 -13.43 -21.46
N ASN A 666 -22.70 -13.04 -22.63
CA ASN A 666 -23.84 -13.69 -23.30
C ASN A 666 -23.42 -14.68 -24.39
N ALA A 667 -22.11 -14.90 -24.60
CA ALA A 667 -21.56 -15.76 -25.65
C ALA A 667 -22.08 -15.39 -27.07
N GLU A 668 -22.15 -14.09 -27.37
CA GLU A 668 -22.55 -13.56 -28.66
C GLU A 668 -21.41 -13.56 -29.70
N ILE A 669 -20.15 -13.64 -29.24
CA ILE A 669 -18.94 -13.69 -30.05
C ILE A 669 -18.54 -15.16 -30.22
N THR A 670 -18.39 -15.60 -31.47
CA THR A 670 -18.06 -17.00 -31.78
C THR A 670 -16.87 -17.08 -32.74
N GLN A 671 -16.05 -18.12 -32.56
CA GLN A 671 -14.94 -18.39 -33.45
C GLN A 671 -15.45 -18.93 -34.79
N SER A 672 -15.06 -18.27 -35.87
CA SER A 672 -15.34 -18.65 -37.25
C SER A 672 -14.39 -19.75 -37.72
N ALA A 673 -14.73 -20.41 -38.83
CA ALA A 673 -13.93 -21.51 -39.38
C ALA A 673 -12.52 -21.09 -39.86
N ASP A 674 -12.29 -19.80 -40.05
CA ASP A 674 -11.00 -19.19 -40.40
C ASP A 674 -10.17 -18.80 -39.16
N GLY A 675 -10.65 -19.08 -37.95
CA GLY A 675 -10.00 -18.74 -36.69
C GLY A 675 -10.38 -17.37 -36.12
N THR A 676 -11.12 -16.53 -36.86
CA THR A 676 -11.49 -15.17 -36.42
C THR A 676 -12.71 -15.17 -35.49
N TYR A 677 -12.73 -14.30 -34.48
CA TYR A 677 -13.88 -14.15 -33.57
C TYR A 677 -14.86 -13.10 -34.10
N ARG A 678 -16.15 -13.43 -34.18
CA ARG A 678 -17.18 -12.55 -34.77
C ARG A 678 -18.49 -12.57 -34.01
N ASP A 679 -19.17 -11.42 -34.00
CA ASP A 679 -20.56 -11.31 -33.55
C ASP A 679 -21.57 -11.67 -34.65
N SER A 680 -22.86 -11.63 -34.30
CA SER A 680 -23.97 -11.87 -35.25
C SER A 680 -24.07 -10.83 -36.39
N GLY A 681 -23.45 -9.66 -36.23
CA GLY A 681 -23.36 -8.59 -37.22
C GLY A 681 -22.16 -8.72 -38.16
N GLY A 682 -21.23 -9.63 -37.89
CA GLY A 682 -19.99 -9.84 -38.65
C GLY A 682 -18.82 -8.95 -38.22
N LYS A 683 -18.94 -8.19 -37.12
CA LYS A 683 -17.85 -7.41 -36.52
C LYS A 683 -16.78 -8.38 -36.02
N ILE A 684 -15.51 -8.09 -36.31
CA ILE A 684 -14.37 -8.94 -35.93
C ILE A 684 -13.85 -8.48 -34.57
N PHE A 685 -13.47 -9.43 -33.75
CA PHE A 685 -12.86 -9.20 -32.45
C PHE A 685 -11.57 -10.02 -32.34
N THR A 686 -10.63 -9.56 -31.52
CA THR A 686 -9.40 -10.27 -31.19
C THR A 686 -9.38 -10.69 -29.73
N PRO A 687 -8.88 -11.88 -29.38
CA PRO A 687 -8.67 -12.24 -27.98
C PRO A 687 -7.77 -11.23 -27.27
N VAL A 688 -8.08 -10.95 -26.00
CA VAL A 688 -7.42 -9.84 -25.28
C VAL A 688 -5.90 -9.97 -25.16
N PHE A 689 -5.39 -11.19 -24.92
CA PHE A 689 -3.95 -11.44 -24.77
C PHE A 689 -3.21 -11.64 -26.09
N GLU A 690 -3.93 -11.67 -27.21
CA GLU A 690 -3.37 -11.70 -28.57
C GLU A 690 -3.37 -10.29 -29.21
N THR A 691 -3.98 -9.32 -28.56
CA THR A 691 -4.13 -7.97 -29.11
C THR A 691 -2.92 -7.09 -28.78
N SER A 692 -2.43 -6.33 -29.76
CA SER A 692 -1.32 -5.39 -29.61
C SER A 692 -1.74 -4.00 -30.09
N TRP A 693 -1.14 -2.96 -29.52
CA TRP A 693 -1.33 -1.57 -29.92
C TRP A 693 -0.01 -0.94 -30.35
N ASP A 694 -0.09 0.15 -31.09
CA ASP A 694 1.03 1.03 -31.39
C ASP A 694 1.13 2.20 -30.39
N GLN A 695 2.12 3.06 -30.60
CA GLN A 695 2.38 4.26 -29.78
C GLN A 695 1.27 5.33 -29.83
N ASN A 696 0.29 5.21 -30.74
CA ASN A 696 -0.87 6.09 -30.84
C ASN A 696 -2.12 5.43 -30.22
N GLY A 697 -2.00 4.18 -29.77
CA GLY A 697 -3.10 3.38 -29.28
C GLY A 697 -3.97 2.80 -30.39
N ASP A 698 -3.46 2.70 -31.61
CA ASP A 698 -4.10 2.01 -32.73
C ASP A 698 -3.75 0.52 -32.70
N LEU A 699 -4.66 -0.34 -33.16
CA LEU A 699 -4.40 -1.79 -33.18
C LEU A 699 -3.28 -2.12 -34.16
N LEU A 700 -2.38 -3.02 -33.73
CA LEU A 700 -1.26 -3.51 -34.50
C LEU A 700 -1.44 -5.01 -34.77
N PHE A 701 -1.35 -5.40 -36.04
CA PHE A 701 -1.44 -6.80 -36.48
C PHE A 701 -0.10 -7.28 -37.02
N ALA A 702 0.13 -8.60 -37.00
CA ALA A 702 1.37 -9.18 -37.53
C ALA A 702 1.59 -8.87 -39.02
N GLU A 703 0.50 -8.68 -39.78
CA GLU A 703 0.53 -8.27 -41.18
C GLU A 703 1.08 -6.84 -41.39
N ASP A 704 1.06 -6.00 -40.35
CA ASP A 704 1.60 -4.64 -40.38
C ASP A 704 3.14 -4.61 -40.20
N LEU A 705 3.76 -5.77 -39.94
CA LEU A 705 5.21 -5.92 -39.72
C LEU A 705 5.99 -6.31 -40.99
N GLU A 706 5.31 -6.64 -42.10
CA GLU A 706 5.88 -6.93 -43.43
C GLU A 706 6.07 -5.66 -44.28
#